data_AF-D4CZD7-F1
#
_entry.id   AF-D4CZD7-F1
#
_cell.length_a   1.000
_cell.length_b   1.000
_cell.length_c   1.000
_cell.angle_alpha   90.00
_cell.angle_beta   90.00
_cell.angle_gamma   90.00
#
_symmetry.space_group_name_H-M   'P 1'
#
loop_
_entity.id
_entity.type
_entity.pdbx_description
1 polymer ?
#
loop_
_entity_poly.entity_id
_entity_poly.type
_entity_poly.pdbx_seq_one_letter_code
_entity_poly.pdbx_strand_id
1 'polypeptide(L)'
;MAQYPQDQMQNPAAGFGVPGRVPSPYTRSETSSTEAWRQRQAPQQGNLRRYATRKVKLVQGSVLSIDYPVPSAIQNAVQAKYRNDLEGGSEEFTHMRYTAATCDPNEFTLHNGYNLRPAMYNRHTELLIAITYYNEDKVLTARTLHGVMQNIRDIVNLKKSEFWNKGGPAWQKIVVALIFDGIDPCDKDTLDLLATVGVYQDGVMKKDVDGKETVAHIFEYTTQLSVTANQQLIRPHDDSPSTLPPVQMMFCLKQKNSKKINSHRWLFNAFGRILNPEVCILLDAGTKPGSKSLLALWEAFYNDKDLGGSCGEIHAMLGKGWKNLLNPLVAAQNFEYKISNILDKPLESSFGYVSVLPGAFSAYRFRAIMGRPLEQYFHGDHTLSKQLGPKGIEGMNIFKKNMFLAEDRILCFELVAKAGSKWHLTYVKSSKGETDVPEGAPEFIGQRRRWLNGSFAASIYALMHFGRMYKSGHNILRMFFFHIQMLYNTFTVFMTWFALASYWLTTAVIMDLVGNPGPSNGNRAFPFGNKVTPILNTLLKYAYLGFLLLQFILALGNRPKGSKHSYITSFVLFGVIQLYIIILSMYLVARAFSGGTSLSFETDHGPVEFLKYFFGSSGPGIIVIALAATFGLYFIASFMYCDPWHMFTSFPAYLLIMSSYINILMVYAFSNWHDVSWGTKGSDKADALPSVQTVKEDGKSATIEEVDKPQADIDSQFESTVKRALTPYVEPKVDEKKTLEDSYKSFRTRLVSSWLFSNAILAVAITSDKLTALGFTSQATERTSRFFQSLLWATAALSLIRFIGACWFLGKSVSLFFQFFSIFSAFSFFFSFFFFFYFLCLLFSSVTSPISFPVFAQLMPNSILMPIPDLAGDVSCILDEYSLLFMYLTISSPCFNPPFSRGHSVRLHPWLSIYPLEAPQSEVWSSISSGFHENMPNCILPPYYLSKRLSYISIYIS
;
A
#
# COMPACT_ATOMS: atom_id res chain seq x y z
N MET A 1 -75.02 -16.46 -16.25
CA MET A 1 -75.85 -15.24 -16.11
C MET A 1 -74.94 -14.16 -15.54
N ALA A 2 -74.92 -12.96 -16.12
CA ALA A 2 -74.18 -11.76 -15.69
C ALA A 2 -72.63 -11.82 -15.56
N GLN A 3 -71.94 -11.19 -16.52
CA GLN A 3 -70.66 -10.48 -16.32
C GLN A 3 -70.94 -8.97 -16.40
N TYR A 4 -70.26 -8.16 -15.58
CA TYR A 4 -69.98 -6.72 -15.77
C TYR A 4 -68.82 -6.33 -14.81
N PRO A 5 -68.09 -5.20 -14.99
CA PRO A 5 -66.62 -5.25 -15.03
C PRO A 5 -65.93 -4.48 -13.88
N GLN A 6 -64.60 -4.62 -13.78
CA GLN A 6 -63.77 -3.77 -12.91
C GLN A 6 -63.19 -2.57 -13.67
N ASP A 7 -63.28 -1.40 -13.04
CA ASP A 7 -62.74 -0.13 -13.55
C ASP A 7 -61.22 -0.02 -13.47
N GLN A 8 -60.68 0.86 -14.31
CA GLN A 8 -59.25 1.13 -14.46
C GLN A 8 -58.73 2.04 -13.33
N MET A 9 -57.72 1.59 -12.57
CA MET A 9 -56.95 2.49 -11.70
C MET A 9 -55.90 3.28 -12.50
N GLN A 10 -56.07 4.59 -12.57
CA GLN A 10 -55.15 5.51 -13.23
C GLN A 10 -53.86 5.74 -12.41
N ASN A 11 -52.75 5.96 -13.12
CA ASN A 11 -51.42 6.20 -12.55
C ASN A 11 -51.33 7.64 -11.95
N PRO A 12 -51.05 7.82 -10.64
CA PRO A 12 -51.05 9.14 -9.99
C PRO A 12 -49.98 10.14 -10.47
N ALA A 13 -49.00 9.71 -11.28
CA ALA A 13 -47.89 10.56 -11.72
C ALA A 13 -48.23 11.59 -12.81
N ALA A 14 -49.44 11.56 -13.38
CA ALA A 14 -49.82 12.39 -14.53
C ALA A 14 -50.35 13.80 -14.19
N GLY A 15 -50.53 14.15 -12.91
CA GLY A 15 -51.28 15.35 -12.48
C GLY A 15 -50.52 16.69 -12.43
N PHE A 16 -49.19 16.71 -12.57
CA PHE A 16 -48.38 17.92 -12.31
C PHE A 16 -47.35 18.24 -13.43
N GLY A 17 -47.76 18.06 -14.69
CA GLY A 17 -47.00 18.54 -15.85
C GLY A 17 -47.36 19.97 -16.24
N VAL A 18 -46.41 20.91 -16.14
CA VAL A 18 -46.57 22.27 -16.70
C VAL A 18 -46.60 22.17 -18.24
N PRO A 19 -47.67 22.60 -18.94
CA PRO A 19 -47.72 22.55 -20.40
C PRO A 19 -46.73 23.53 -21.04
N GLY A 20 -45.98 23.09 -22.04
CA GLY A 20 -45.17 23.98 -22.90
C GLY A 20 -43.66 23.75 -22.95
N ARG A 21 -43.11 22.71 -22.31
CA ARG A 21 -41.68 22.38 -22.46
C ARG A 21 -41.43 21.44 -23.64
N VAL A 22 -40.74 21.94 -24.66
CA VAL A 22 -40.28 21.15 -25.82
C VAL A 22 -39.37 20.00 -25.34
N PRO A 23 -39.48 18.77 -25.87
CA PRO A 23 -38.61 17.67 -25.48
C PRO A 23 -37.13 17.98 -25.78
N SER A 24 -36.26 17.73 -24.81
CA SER A 24 -34.81 17.77 -25.05
C SER A 24 -34.41 16.56 -25.92
N PRO A 25 -33.52 16.70 -26.91
CA PRO A 25 -33.07 15.57 -27.74
C PRO A 25 -32.18 14.57 -26.98
N TYR A 26 -31.82 14.86 -25.72
CA TYR A 26 -31.02 13.97 -24.86
C TYR A 26 -31.91 13.06 -24.01
N THR A 27 -32.51 12.05 -24.64
CA THR A 27 -33.10 10.92 -23.93
C THR A 27 -32.00 10.20 -23.15
N ARG A 28 -32.08 10.18 -21.81
CA ARG A 28 -31.13 9.45 -20.95
C ARG A 28 -31.19 7.96 -21.28
N SER A 29 -30.05 7.39 -21.67
CA SER A 29 -29.84 5.94 -21.72
C SER A 29 -29.59 5.38 -20.32
N GLU A 30 -30.66 4.98 -19.63
CA GLU A 30 -30.58 4.15 -18.42
C GLU A 30 -30.35 2.67 -18.79
N THR A 31 -29.30 2.38 -19.57
CA THR A 31 -28.98 1.00 -19.99
C THR A 31 -28.34 0.21 -18.85
N SER A 32 -28.87 -0.99 -18.59
CA SER A 32 -28.28 -1.94 -17.64
C SER A 32 -26.87 -2.37 -18.05
N SER A 33 -26.05 -2.84 -17.09
CA SER A 33 -24.69 -3.33 -17.38
C SER A 33 -24.66 -4.44 -18.43
N THR A 34 -25.65 -5.34 -18.40
CA THR A 34 -25.84 -6.43 -19.37
C THR A 34 -26.12 -5.90 -20.78
N GLU A 35 -26.88 -4.81 -20.89
CA GLU A 35 -27.25 -4.20 -22.17
C GLU A 35 -26.10 -3.40 -22.79
N ALA A 36 -25.33 -2.66 -21.97
CA ALA A 36 -24.10 -2.00 -22.41
C ALA A 36 -23.06 -3.02 -22.92
N TRP A 37 -22.93 -4.17 -22.26
CA TRP A 37 -22.07 -5.26 -22.73
C TRP A 37 -22.58 -5.89 -24.03
N ARG A 38 -23.90 -6.10 -24.16
CA ARG A 38 -24.50 -6.58 -25.42
C ARG A 38 -24.26 -5.60 -26.57
N GLN A 39 -24.38 -4.29 -26.36
CA GLN A 39 -24.10 -3.28 -27.38
C GLN A 39 -22.62 -3.25 -27.81
N ARG A 40 -21.67 -3.51 -26.90
CA ARG A 40 -20.23 -3.61 -27.22
C ARG A 40 -19.87 -4.85 -28.04
N GLN A 41 -20.58 -5.96 -27.86
CA GLN A 41 -20.31 -7.22 -28.56
C GLN A 41 -21.21 -7.46 -29.79
N ALA A 42 -22.32 -6.73 -29.92
CA ALA A 42 -23.18 -6.81 -31.08
C ALA A 42 -22.50 -6.14 -32.30
N PRO A 43 -22.52 -6.76 -33.49
CA PRO A 43 -22.27 -6.03 -34.72
C PRO A 43 -23.34 -4.94 -34.86
N GLN A 44 -22.93 -3.69 -35.06
CA GLN A 44 -23.87 -2.55 -35.14
C GLN A 44 -24.94 -2.80 -36.22
N GLN A 45 -26.19 -2.44 -35.91
CA GLN A 45 -27.33 -2.50 -36.84
C GLN A 45 -27.27 -1.38 -37.90
N GLY A 46 -26.12 -1.21 -38.55
CA GLY A 46 -25.86 -0.29 -39.65
C GLY A 46 -25.44 -1.08 -40.89
N ASN A 47 -26.42 -1.39 -41.75
CA ASN A 47 -26.32 -2.20 -42.98
C ASN A 47 -26.10 -3.71 -42.79
N LEU A 48 -26.98 -4.49 -43.45
CA LEU A 48 -26.88 -5.94 -43.64
C LEU A 48 -25.75 -6.31 -44.63
N ARG A 49 -24.49 -6.03 -44.28
CA ARG A 49 -23.34 -6.57 -45.00
C ARG A 49 -22.99 -7.96 -44.47
N ARG A 50 -23.13 -8.98 -45.32
CA ARG A 50 -22.48 -10.28 -45.09
C ARG A 50 -20.97 -10.09 -45.25
N TYR A 51 -20.27 -10.01 -44.14
CA TYR A 51 -18.81 -10.07 -44.09
C TYR A 51 -18.31 -11.45 -44.53
N ALA A 52 -17.08 -11.52 -45.03
CA ALA A 52 -16.42 -12.79 -45.31
C ALA A 52 -16.13 -13.54 -44.00
N THR A 53 -16.02 -14.87 -44.05
CA THR A 53 -15.62 -15.68 -42.89
C THR A 53 -14.27 -16.38 -43.13
N ARG A 54 -13.40 -16.34 -42.13
CA ARG A 54 -12.09 -17.03 -42.13
C ARG A 54 -12.15 -18.25 -41.21
N LYS A 55 -11.75 -19.44 -41.73
CA LYS A 55 -11.62 -20.67 -40.94
C LYS A 55 -10.33 -20.63 -40.12
N VAL A 56 -10.43 -20.39 -38.81
CA VAL A 56 -9.30 -20.38 -37.87
C VAL A 56 -9.16 -21.77 -37.22
N LYS A 57 -7.96 -22.34 -37.23
CA LYS A 57 -7.66 -23.62 -36.55
C LYS A 57 -7.45 -23.42 -35.06
N LEU A 58 -8.00 -24.32 -34.24
CA LEU A 58 -7.68 -24.35 -32.81
C LEU A 58 -6.24 -24.80 -32.56
N VAL A 59 -5.53 -24.08 -31.69
CA VAL A 59 -4.19 -24.48 -31.22
C VAL A 59 -4.34 -25.77 -30.41
N GLN A 60 -3.56 -26.80 -30.79
CA GLN A 60 -3.67 -28.16 -30.27
C GLN A 60 -5.11 -28.70 -30.24
N GLY A 61 -5.95 -28.26 -31.19
CA GLY A 61 -7.35 -28.73 -31.34
C GLY A 61 -8.31 -28.32 -30.21
N SER A 62 -7.91 -27.44 -29.28
CA SER A 62 -8.76 -27.05 -28.14
C SER A 62 -8.64 -25.59 -27.69
N VAL A 63 -7.54 -24.89 -28.00
CA VAL A 63 -7.32 -23.50 -27.57
C VAL A 63 -7.63 -22.52 -28.70
N LEU A 64 -8.52 -21.57 -28.43
CA LEU A 64 -8.84 -20.49 -29.35
C LEU A 64 -7.85 -19.33 -29.15
N SER A 65 -6.95 -19.16 -30.13
CA SER A 65 -5.96 -18.10 -30.20
C SER A 65 -6.02 -17.50 -31.61
N ILE A 66 -6.30 -16.21 -31.73
CA ILE A 66 -6.54 -15.54 -33.02
C ILE A 66 -5.89 -14.16 -33.03
N ASP A 67 -5.17 -13.86 -34.10
CA ASP A 67 -4.59 -12.54 -34.35
C ASP A 67 -5.58 -11.68 -35.18
N TYR A 68 -5.90 -10.50 -34.66
CA TYR A 68 -6.82 -9.53 -35.24
C TYR A 68 -6.05 -8.25 -35.61
N PRO A 69 -6.19 -7.71 -36.83
CA PRO A 69 -5.49 -6.48 -37.22
C PRO A 69 -5.94 -5.32 -36.33
N VAL A 70 -5.00 -4.43 -35.97
CA VAL A 70 -5.33 -3.21 -35.22
C VAL A 70 -5.83 -2.10 -36.15
N PRO A 71 -6.64 -1.15 -35.66
CA PRO A 71 -7.03 0.02 -36.43
C PRO A 71 -5.83 0.75 -37.05
N SER A 72 -5.97 1.22 -38.27
CA SER A 72 -4.93 1.86 -39.06
C SER A 72 -4.34 3.07 -38.34
N ALA A 73 -5.17 3.80 -37.58
CA ALA A 73 -4.72 4.93 -36.75
C ALA A 73 -3.72 4.52 -35.64
N ILE A 74 -3.85 3.31 -35.07
CA ILE A 74 -2.91 2.77 -34.09
C ILE A 74 -1.66 2.26 -34.80
N GLN A 75 -1.82 1.47 -35.87
CA GLN A 75 -0.72 0.92 -36.66
C GLN A 75 0.17 2.01 -37.30
N ASN A 76 -0.42 3.14 -37.69
CA ASN A 76 0.28 4.31 -38.26
C ASN A 76 0.93 5.19 -37.19
N ALA A 77 0.57 5.03 -35.91
CA ALA A 77 1.15 5.79 -34.79
C ALA A 77 2.33 5.08 -34.12
N VAL A 78 2.62 3.82 -34.47
CA VAL A 78 3.89 3.14 -34.15
C VAL A 78 4.99 3.68 -35.07
N GLN A 79 6.22 3.86 -34.56
CA GLN A 79 7.32 4.37 -35.38
C GLN A 79 7.63 3.43 -36.55
N ALA A 80 7.88 4.00 -37.73
CA ALA A 80 8.12 3.25 -38.97
C ALA A 80 9.21 2.18 -38.85
N LYS A 81 10.25 2.41 -38.03
CA LYS A 81 11.35 1.47 -37.79
C LYS A 81 10.95 0.16 -37.08
N TYR A 82 9.82 0.14 -36.37
CA TYR A 82 9.27 -1.09 -35.77
C TYR A 82 8.14 -1.68 -36.61
N ARG A 83 7.36 -0.82 -37.28
CA ARG A 83 6.27 -1.22 -38.18
C ARG A 83 6.77 -1.91 -39.46
N ASN A 84 7.86 -1.41 -40.03
CA ASN A 84 8.39 -1.86 -41.32
C ASN A 84 9.49 -2.92 -41.18
N ASP A 85 9.79 -3.37 -39.96
CA ASP A 85 10.73 -4.46 -39.66
C ASP A 85 10.09 -5.83 -40.00
N LEU A 86 9.79 -6.00 -41.28
CA LEU A 86 9.15 -7.18 -41.86
C LEU A 86 10.13 -8.36 -41.97
N GLU A 87 11.44 -8.12 -41.95
CA GLU A 87 12.47 -9.16 -41.94
C GLU A 87 12.43 -10.00 -40.65
N GLY A 88 11.95 -9.44 -39.53
CA GLY A 88 11.75 -10.14 -38.27
C GLY A 88 10.46 -10.97 -38.15
N GLY A 89 9.52 -10.87 -39.11
CA GLY A 89 8.27 -11.66 -39.13
C GLY A 89 7.32 -11.43 -37.94
N SER A 90 7.46 -10.33 -37.18
CA SER A 90 6.67 -10.08 -35.97
C SER A 90 5.37 -9.31 -36.26
N GLU A 91 4.23 -9.97 -36.06
CA GLU A 91 2.91 -9.33 -36.14
C GLU A 91 2.58 -8.46 -34.90
N GLU A 92 3.50 -8.29 -33.94
CA GLU A 92 3.19 -7.70 -32.63
C GLU A 92 2.76 -6.23 -32.63
N PHE A 93 3.12 -5.51 -33.70
CA PHE A 93 2.80 -4.10 -33.95
C PHE A 93 1.62 -3.92 -34.92
N THR A 94 1.13 -4.99 -35.53
CA THR A 94 0.10 -4.96 -36.58
C THR A 94 -1.16 -5.71 -36.18
N HIS A 95 -1.03 -6.75 -35.35
CA HIS A 95 -2.14 -7.57 -34.87
C HIS A 95 -2.16 -7.66 -33.35
N MET A 96 -3.33 -7.43 -32.77
CA MET A 96 -3.65 -7.79 -31.39
C MET A 96 -4.03 -9.27 -31.36
N ARG A 97 -3.32 -10.06 -30.55
CA ARG A 97 -3.66 -11.47 -30.34
C ARG A 97 -4.73 -11.57 -29.27
N TYR A 98 -5.80 -12.31 -29.53
CA TYR A 98 -6.81 -12.68 -28.56
C TYR A 98 -6.74 -14.19 -28.27
N THR A 99 -6.73 -14.57 -26.99
CA THR A 99 -6.81 -15.96 -26.53
C THR A 99 -7.96 -16.12 -25.53
N ALA A 100 -8.86 -17.07 -25.79
CA ALA A 100 -9.91 -17.45 -24.84
C ALA A 100 -9.37 -18.57 -23.92
N ALA A 101 -9.13 -18.26 -22.64
CA ALA A 101 -8.65 -19.23 -21.67
C ALA A 101 -9.83 -19.95 -21.00
N THR A 102 -10.10 -21.20 -21.41
CA THR A 102 -11.18 -22.07 -20.91
C THR A 102 -10.71 -23.03 -19.82
N CYS A 103 -9.71 -22.62 -19.02
CA CYS A 103 -9.04 -23.44 -18.01
C CYS A 103 -8.72 -22.66 -16.72
N ASP A 104 -8.33 -23.37 -15.66
CA ASP A 104 -7.82 -22.74 -14.44
C ASP A 104 -6.45 -22.05 -14.68
N PRO A 105 -6.10 -20.95 -13.98
CA PRO A 105 -4.75 -20.41 -13.98
C PRO A 105 -3.61 -21.43 -13.80
N ASN A 106 -3.83 -22.50 -13.02
CA ASN A 106 -2.83 -23.54 -12.81
C ASN A 106 -2.62 -24.45 -14.04
N GLU A 107 -3.63 -24.51 -14.91
CA GLU A 107 -3.69 -25.34 -16.12
C GLU A 107 -3.28 -24.58 -17.38
N PHE A 108 -3.21 -23.24 -17.32
CA PHE A 108 -2.70 -22.39 -18.41
C PHE A 108 -1.20 -22.64 -18.64
N THR A 109 -0.90 -23.62 -19.49
CA THR A 109 0.44 -24.16 -19.71
C THR A 109 0.64 -24.56 -21.18
N LEU A 110 1.92 -24.61 -21.60
CA LEU A 110 2.32 -25.04 -22.95
C LEU A 110 1.82 -26.45 -23.31
N HIS A 111 1.71 -27.34 -22.30
CA HIS A 111 1.19 -28.69 -22.48
C HIS A 111 -0.30 -28.73 -22.83
N ASN A 112 -1.07 -27.76 -22.32
CA ASN A 112 -2.50 -27.60 -22.60
C ASN A 112 -2.75 -26.63 -23.78
N GLY A 113 -1.75 -26.36 -24.62
CA GLY A 113 -1.86 -25.51 -25.82
C GLY A 113 -1.80 -24.00 -25.58
N TYR A 114 -1.65 -23.54 -24.34
CA TYR A 114 -1.58 -22.12 -24.00
C TYR A 114 -0.14 -21.61 -24.03
N ASN A 115 0.13 -20.59 -24.84
CA ASN A 115 1.43 -19.93 -24.96
C ASN A 115 1.28 -18.42 -25.10
N LEU A 116 2.28 -17.64 -24.68
CA LEU A 116 2.31 -16.19 -24.68
C LEU A 116 3.29 -15.67 -25.75
N ARG A 117 2.97 -14.56 -26.39
CA ARG A 117 3.72 -13.97 -27.51
C ARG A 117 5.21 -13.71 -27.19
N PRO A 118 5.62 -13.21 -26.01
CA PRO A 118 7.05 -13.05 -25.69
C PRO A 118 7.80 -14.39 -25.64
N ALA A 119 7.16 -15.46 -25.14
CA ALA A 119 7.75 -16.80 -25.11
C ALA A 119 7.77 -17.45 -26.51
N MET A 120 6.76 -17.20 -27.35
CA MET A 120 6.75 -17.61 -28.76
C MET A 120 7.90 -16.98 -29.56
N TYR A 121 8.27 -15.73 -29.25
CA TYR A 121 9.44 -15.05 -29.82
C TYR A 121 10.76 -15.38 -29.10
N ASN A 122 10.78 -16.39 -28.21
CA ASN A 122 11.96 -16.82 -27.46
C ASN A 122 12.67 -15.68 -26.67
N ARG A 123 11.89 -14.70 -26.18
CA ARG A 123 12.41 -13.54 -25.42
C ARG A 123 12.54 -13.86 -23.93
N HIS A 124 13.71 -13.58 -23.37
CA HIS A 124 13.92 -13.63 -21.91
C HIS A 124 13.21 -12.46 -21.23
N THR A 125 12.25 -12.76 -20.34
CA THR A 125 11.62 -11.72 -19.50
C THR A 125 12.50 -11.46 -18.28
N GLU A 126 13.06 -10.25 -18.16
CA GLU A 126 13.73 -9.81 -16.93
C GLU A 126 12.69 -9.32 -15.92
N LEU A 127 11.75 -8.49 -16.40
CA LEU A 127 10.83 -7.74 -15.57
C LEU A 127 9.38 -7.94 -16.01
N LEU A 128 8.58 -8.56 -15.15
CA LEU A 128 7.13 -8.69 -15.33
C LEU A 128 6.41 -7.68 -14.42
N ILE A 129 5.83 -6.63 -15.00
CA ILE A 129 5.14 -5.57 -14.27
C ILE A 129 3.64 -5.87 -14.29
N ALA A 130 3.09 -6.32 -13.17
CA ALA A 130 1.66 -6.58 -13.01
C ALA A 130 0.91 -5.34 -12.53
N ILE A 131 -0.20 -5.02 -13.18
CA ILE A 131 -1.15 -4.00 -12.75
C ILE A 131 -2.46 -4.72 -12.40
N THR A 132 -2.77 -4.87 -11.11
CA THR A 132 -4.06 -5.41 -10.66
C THR A 132 -5.12 -4.32 -10.65
N TYR A 133 -6.30 -4.68 -11.19
CA TYR A 133 -7.43 -3.78 -11.37
C TYR A 133 -8.70 -4.45 -10.83
N TYR A 134 -9.57 -3.66 -10.19
CA TYR A 134 -10.88 -4.08 -9.71
C TYR A 134 -12.04 -3.25 -10.31
N ASN A 135 -12.07 -1.94 -10.07
CA ASN A 135 -13.15 -1.05 -10.51
C ASN A 135 -12.72 0.42 -10.67
N GLU A 136 -11.41 0.66 -10.77
CA GLU A 136 -10.81 1.99 -10.90
C GLU A 136 -11.28 2.68 -12.19
N ASP A 137 -11.37 4.01 -12.18
CA ASP A 137 -11.79 4.76 -13.37
C ASP A 137 -10.67 4.88 -14.43
N LYS A 138 -11.03 5.37 -15.62
CA LYS A 138 -10.08 5.63 -16.71
C LYS A 138 -8.95 6.60 -16.33
N VAL A 139 -9.15 7.54 -15.41
CA VAL A 139 -8.15 8.54 -14.98
C VAL A 139 -7.10 7.88 -14.09
N LEU A 140 -7.52 7.07 -13.11
CA LEU A 140 -6.67 6.27 -12.24
C LEU A 140 -5.87 5.25 -13.07
N THR A 141 -6.51 4.56 -14.00
CA THR A 141 -5.86 3.58 -14.87
C THR A 141 -4.87 4.24 -15.85
N ALA A 142 -5.25 5.34 -16.50
CA ALA A 142 -4.36 6.14 -17.34
C ALA A 142 -3.11 6.60 -16.58
N ARG A 143 -3.29 7.09 -15.35
CA ARG A 143 -2.21 7.58 -14.49
C ARG A 143 -1.18 6.50 -14.19
N THR A 144 -1.63 5.30 -13.82
CA THR A 144 -0.78 4.14 -13.55
C THR A 144 -0.05 3.70 -14.81
N LEU A 145 -0.78 3.45 -15.90
CA LEU A 145 -0.22 2.95 -17.15
C LEU A 145 0.80 3.93 -17.76
N HIS A 146 0.49 5.23 -17.76
CA HIS A 146 1.42 6.26 -18.23
C HIS A 146 2.68 6.36 -17.37
N GLY A 147 2.55 6.25 -16.03
CA GLY A 147 3.70 6.21 -15.13
C GLY A 147 4.61 4.99 -15.37
N VAL A 148 4.01 3.83 -15.67
CA VAL A 148 4.76 2.62 -16.06
C VAL A 148 5.48 2.83 -17.40
N MET A 149 4.81 3.35 -18.43
CA MET A 149 5.42 3.67 -19.73
C MET A 149 6.62 4.64 -19.59
N GLN A 150 6.48 5.67 -18.75
CA GLN A 150 7.57 6.62 -18.45
C GLN A 150 8.75 5.93 -17.73
N ASN A 151 8.50 5.01 -16.81
CA ASN A 151 9.55 4.24 -16.16
C ASN A 151 10.28 3.30 -17.13
N ILE A 152 9.55 2.64 -18.04
CA ILE A 152 10.16 1.77 -19.06
C ILE A 152 11.03 2.60 -20.01
N ARG A 153 10.58 3.78 -20.44
CA ARG A 153 11.42 4.74 -21.17
C ARG A 153 12.69 5.09 -20.40
N ASP A 154 12.58 5.41 -19.12
CA ASP A 154 13.73 5.77 -18.27
C ASP A 154 14.73 4.60 -18.15
N ILE A 155 14.28 3.34 -18.19
CA ILE A 155 15.13 2.13 -18.26
C ILE A 155 15.78 1.97 -19.64
N VAL A 156 15.00 2.03 -20.73
CA VAL A 156 15.50 1.84 -22.10
C VAL A 156 16.57 2.89 -22.47
N ASN A 157 16.44 4.11 -21.96
CA ASN A 157 17.39 5.21 -22.20
C ASN A 157 18.64 5.18 -21.30
N LEU A 158 18.92 4.10 -20.56
CA LEU A 158 20.12 3.94 -19.74
C LEU A 158 21.40 3.77 -20.58
N LYS A 159 22.00 4.89 -20.99
CA LYS A 159 23.25 4.98 -21.77
C LYS A 159 24.48 4.24 -21.21
N LYS A 160 24.44 3.77 -19.95
CA LYS A 160 25.57 3.10 -19.26
C LYS A 160 25.28 1.65 -18.83
N SER A 161 24.18 1.04 -19.28
CA SER A 161 23.88 -0.36 -18.95
C SER A 161 24.31 -1.31 -20.05
N GLU A 162 25.35 -2.10 -19.81
CA GLU A 162 25.68 -3.27 -20.62
C GLU A 162 24.60 -4.36 -20.50
N PHE A 163 23.88 -4.41 -19.38
CA PHE A 163 22.87 -5.44 -19.13
C PHE A 163 21.64 -5.29 -20.03
N TRP A 164 21.00 -4.12 -20.03
CA TRP A 164 19.66 -3.96 -20.63
C TRP A 164 19.68 -4.22 -22.14
N ASN A 165 20.71 -3.79 -22.87
CA ASN A 165 20.83 -3.97 -24.33
C ASN A 165 21.58 -5.24 -24.77
N LYS A 166 22.05 -6.10 -23.84
CA LYS A 166 22.72 -7.36 -24.18
C LYS A 166 21.72 -8.41 -24.67
N GLY A 167 21.91 -8.91 -25.88
CA GLY A 167 21.06 -9.95 -26.49
C GLY A 167 19.74 -9.44 -27.07
N GLY A 168 19.58 -8.13 -27.26
CA GLY A 168 18.40 -7.53 -27.87
C GLY A 168 18.04 -6.17 -27.24
N PRO A 169 17.09 -5.42 -27.82
CA PRO A 169 16.60 -4.17 -27.27
C PRO A 169 16.06 -4.31 -25.84
N ALA A 170 16.40 -3.37 -24.96
CA ALA A 170 16.00 -3.38 -23.55
C ALA A 170 14.50 -3.59 -23.29
N TRP A 171 13.64 -3.05 -24.15
CA TRP A 171 12.18 -3.17 -24.01
C TRP A 171 11.66 -4.61 -24.18
N GLN A 172 12.35 -5.46 -24.95
CA GLN A 172 11.95 -6.86 -25.17
C GLN A 172 12.06 -7.71 -23.89
N LYS A 173 12.84 -7.25 -22.91
CA LYS A 173 13.01 -7.89 -21.60
C LYS A 173 11.93 -7.50 -20.59
N ILE A 174 11.02 -6.59 -20.95
CA ILE A 174 10.00 -6.04 -20.04
C ILE A 174 8.63 -6.38 -20.60
N VAL A 175 7.77 -6.96 -19.75
CA VAL A 175 6.38 -7.30 -20.08
C VAL A 175 5.47 -6.64 -19.03
N VAL A 176 4.40 -6.00 -19.48
CA VAL A 176 3.38 -5.39 -18.62
C VAL A 176 2.11 -6.23 -18.68
N ALA A 177 1.63 -6.71 -17.55
CA ALA A 177 0.45 -7.54 -17.41
C ALA A 177 -0.67 -6.81 -16.66
N LEU A 178 -1.70 -6.34 -17.36
CA LEU A 178 -2.91 -5.78 -16.78
C LEU A 178 -3.88 -6.91 -16.43
N ILE A 179 -4.30 -7.06 -15.18
CA ILE A 179 -5.17 -8.17 -14.74
C ILE A 179 -6.42 -7.62 -14.05
N PHE A 180 -7.54 -7.68 -14.77
CA PHE A 180 -8.81 -7.07 -14.39
C PHE A 180 -9.76 -8.11 -13.77
N ASP A 181 -10.29 -7.80 -12.59
CA ASP A 181 -11.06 -8.72 -11.76
C ASP A 181 -12.57 -8.77 -12.06
N GLY A 182 -12.91 -9.08 -13.32
CA GLY A 182 -14.29 -9.33 -13.75
C GLY A 182 -14.80 -8.36 -14.82
N ILE A 183 -15.55 -8.90 -15.78
CA ILE A 183 -16.29 -8.16 -16.81
C ILE A 183 -17.34 -7.19 -16.21
N ASP A 184 -18.04 -7.63 -15.17
CA ASP A 184 -19.10 -6.84 -14.52
C ASP A 184 -18.57 -5.58 -13.79
N PRO A 185 -17.60 -5.68 -12.84
CA PRO A 185 -17.07 -4.52 -12.11
C PRO A 185 -16.18 -3.60 -12.95
N CYS A 186 -15.64 -4.08 -14.08
CA CYS A 186 -14.80 -3.29 -14.98
C CYS A 186 -15.47 -1.98 -15.40
N ASP A 187 -14.78 -0.85 -15.23
CA ASP A 187 -15.19 0.42 -15.83
C ASP A 187 -15.14 0.32 -17.36
N LYS A 188 -16.17 0.84 -18.02
CA LYS A 188 -16.38 0.68 -19.46
C LYS A 188 -15.57 1.70 -20.24
N ASP A 189 -15.36 2.88 -19.65
CA ASP A 189 -14.49 3.92 -20.21
C ASP A 189 -13.00 3.51 -20.15
N THR A 190 -12.62 2.71 -19.15
CA THR A 190 -11.28 2.12 -19.06
C THR A 190 -10.99 1.14 -20.21
N LEU A 191 -12.00 0.40 -20.69
CA LEU A 191 -11.85 -0.44 -21.90
C LEU A 191 -11.69 0.40 -23.16
N ASP A 192 -12.39 1.53 -23.27
CA ASP A 192 -12.23 2.46 -24.40
C ASP A 192 -10.82 3.09 -24.40
N LEU A 193 -10.23 3.32 -23.21
CA LEU A 193 -8.83 3.72 -23.08
C LEU A 193 -7.86 2.62 -23.52
N LEU A 194 -8.09 1.36 -23.15
CA LEU A 194 -7.25 0.23 -23.60
C LEU A 194 -7.38 -0.02 -25.11
N ALA A 195 -8.56 0.20 -25.68
CA ALA A 195 -8.76 0.19 -27.13
C ALA A 195 -7.99 1.31 -27.82
N THR A 196 -7.98 2.52 -27.24
CA THR A 196 -7.24 3.69 -27.77
C THR A 196 -5.73 3.44 -27.89
N VAL A 197 -5.15 2.55 -27.08
CA VAL A 197 -3.73 2.15 -27.15
C VAL A 197 -3.48 0.81 -27.87
N GLY A 198 -4.52 0.18 -28.42
CA GLY A 198 -4.46 -1.07 -29.20
C GLY A 198 -4.43 -2.38 -28.41
N VAL A 199 -4.59 -2.31 -27.08
CA VAL A 199 -4.47 -3.47 -26.16
C VAL A 199 -5.80 -4.22 -25.99
N TYR A 200 -6.90 -3.67 -26.48
CA TYR A 200 -8.24 -4.27 -26.45
C TYR A 200 -9.00 -3.92 -27.73
N GLN A 201 -9.95 -4.78 -28.14
CA GLN A 201 -10.92 -4.50 -29.22
C GLN A 201 -12.30 -5.03 -28.84
N ASP A 202 -13.35 -4.28 -29.16
CA ASP A 202 -14.74 -4.70 -28.97
C ASP A 202 -15.15 -5.76 -30.02
N GLY A 203 -16.02 -6.70 -29.62
CA GLY A 203 -16.59 -7.74 -30.49
C GLY A 203 -15.74 -9.01 -30.71
N VAL A 204 -14.53 -9.11 -30.14
CA VAL A 204 -13.69 -10.33 -30.30
C VAL A 204 -13.88 -11.37 -29.19
N MET A 205 -14.51 -11.01 -28.06
CA MET A 205 -14.61 -11.90 -26.90
C MET A 205 -15.66 -12.99 -27.08
N LYS A 206 -15.31 -14.23 -26.71
CA LYS A 206 -16.14 -15.42 -26.85
C LYS A 206 -16.48 -16.00 -25.47
N LYS A 207 -17.77 -16.18 -25.17
CA LYS A 207 -18.27 -16.66 -23.87
C LYS A 207 -17.71 -18.04 -23.50
N ASP A 208 -17.69 -18.92 -24.48
CA ASP A 208 -17.27 -20.31 -24.37
C ASP A 208 -16.71 -20.79 -25.72
N VAL A 209 -15.91 -21.84 -25.65
CA VAL A 209 -15.38 -22.57 -26.81
C VAL A 209 -15.78 -24.03 -26.64
N ASP A 210 -16.56 -24.57 -27.57
CA ASP A 210 -17.14 -25.92 -27.49
C ASP A 210 -17.90 -26.17 -26.17
N GLY A 211 -18.63 -25.17 -25.67
CA GLY A 211 -19.38 -25.25 -24.42
C GLY A 211 -18.53 -25.19 -23.13
N LYS A 212 -17.20 -25.06 -23.24
CA LYS A 212 -16.33 -24.75 -22.09
C LYS A 212 -16.29 -23.24 -21.87
N GLU A 213 -16.84 -22.78 -20.75
CA GLU A 213 -16.85 -21.37 -20.37
C GLU A 213 -15.43 -20.78 -20.34
N THR A 214 -15.26 -19.60 -20.96
CA THR A 214 -14.03 -18.83 -20.88
C THR A 214 -13.87 -18.28 -19.46
N VAL A 215 -12.77 -18.62 -18.79
CA VAL A 215 -12.43 -18.16 -17.44
C VAL A 215 -11.78 -16.77 -17.49
N ALA A 216 -10.95 -16.52 -18.52
CA ALA A 216 -10.38 -15.22 -18.80
C ALA A 216 -10.15 -14.97 -20.29
N HIS A 217 -10.29 -13.72 -20.70
CA HIS A 217 -9.96 -13.19 -22.01
C HIS A 217 -8.56 -12.57 -21.96
N ILE A 218 -7.63 -13.08 -22.77
CA ILE A 218 -6.25 -12.61 -22.81
C ILE A 218 -6.00 -11.91 -24.15
N PHE A 219 -5.46 -10.70 -24.09
CA PHE A 219 -5.12 -9.86 -25.23
C PHE A 219 -3.62 -9.54 -25.18
N GLU A 220 -2.91 -9.65 -26.30
CA GLU A 220 -1.48 -9.32 -26.38
C GLU A 220 -1.23 -8.36 -27.54
N TYR A 221 -0.55 -7.24 -27.26
CA TYR A 221 -0.17 -6.23 -28.26
C TYR A 221 1.05 -5.42 -27.80
N THR A 222 1.93 -5.03 -28.72
CA THR A 222 3.09 -4.19 -28.40
C THR A 222 2.81 -2.75 -28.83
N THR A 223 2.69 -1.83 -27.87
CA THR A 223 2.26 -0.44 -28.11
C THR A 223 3.34 0.58 -27.78
N GLN A 224 3.33 1.72 -28.49
CA GLN A 224 4.04 2.95 -28.13
C GLN A 224 3.09 4.07 -27.67
N LEU A 225 1.79 3.83 -27.73
CA LEU A 225 0.76 4.80 -27.35
C LEU A 225 0.54 4.83 -25.85
N SER A 226 0.23 6.01 -25.31
CA SER A 226 -0.12 6.15 -23.90
C SER A 226 -1.10 7.29 -23.69
N VAL A 227 -2.11 7.10 -22.85
CA VAL A 227 -3.06 8.14 -22.47
C VAL A 227 -2.68 8.66 -21.08
N THR A 228 -2.55 9.98 -20.94
CA THR A 228 -2.27 10.63 -19.66
C THR A 228 -3.50 10.69 -18.76
N ALA A 229 -3.33 10.93 -17.46
CA ALA A 229 -4.44 11.16 -16.53
C ALA A 229 -5.41 12.27 -16.99
N ASN A 230 -4.90 13.29 -17.70
CA ASN A 230 -5.68 14.38 -18.28
C ASN A 230 -6.35 14.01 -19.62
N GLN A 231 -6.41 12.71 -19.96
CA GLN A 231 -7.00 12.17 -21.19
C GLN A 231 -6.37 12.67 -22.50
N GLN A 232 -5.11 13.13 -22.43
CA GLN A 232 -4.32 13.46 -23.62
C GLN A 232 -3.58 12.23 -24.13
N LEU A 233 -3.73 11.93 -25.43
CA LEU A 233 -3.01 10.85 -26.12
C LEU A 233 -1.58 11.29 -26.47
N ILE A 234 -0.59 10.54 -25.97
CA ILE A 234 0.82 10.67 -26.32
C ILE A 234 1.13 9.68 -27.44
N ARG A 235 1.72 10.20 -28.51
CA ARG A 235 2.22 9.44 -29.67
C ARG A 235 3.75 9.57 -29.72
N PRO A 236 4.47 8.55 -30.23
CA PRO A 236 5.88 8.73 -30.55
C PRO A 236 6.00 9.66 -31.77
N HIS A 237 6.87 10.67 -31.68
CA HIS A 237 7.07 11.64 -32.76
C HIS A 237 8.46 11.51 -33.40
N ASP A 238 9.51 11.36 -32.59
CA ASP A 238 10.91 11.28 -33.05
C ASP A 238 11.72 10.26 -32.22
N ASP A 239 12.99 10.04 -32.56
CA ASP A 239 13.94 9.25 -31.74
C ASP A 239 14.53 10.03 -30.54
N SER A 240 13.76 10.99 -30.04
CA SER A 240 14.12 11.79 -28.86
C SER A 240 14.11 10.96 -27.56
N PRO A 241 14.94 11.30 -26.55
CA PRO A 241 14.92 10.63 -25.25
C PRO A 241 13.62 10.79 -24.43
N SER A 242 12.69 11.67 -24.84
CA SER A 242 11.38 11.81 -24.23
C SER A 242 10.32 10.86 -24.81
N THR A 243 10.55 10.35 -26.03
CA THR A 243 9.68 9.40 -26.75
C THR A 243 9.50 8.10 -25.97
N LEU A 244 8.29 7.54 -25.98
CA LEU A 244 8.00 6.26 -25.33
C LEU A 244 8.50 5.08 -26.21
N PRO A 245 9.26 4.12 -25.65
CA PRO A 245 9.66 2.92 -26.37
C PRO A 245 8.44 1.99 -26.58
N PRO A 246 8.57 0.98 -27.45
CA PRO A 246 7.64 -0.15 -27.47
C PRO A 246 7.50 -0.79 -26.09
N VAL A 247 6.29 -1.20 -25.73
CA VAL A 247 6.02 -1.96 -24.50
C VAL A 247 5.11 -3.14 -24.83
N GLN A 248 5.57 -4.35 -24.46
CA GLN A 248 4.82 -5.59 -24.61
C GLN A 248 3.71 -5.64 -23.56
N MET A 249 2.46 -5.45 -23.98
CA MET A 249 1.29 -5.46 -23.11
C MET A 249 0.59 -6.83 -23.22
N MET A 250 0.27 -7.40 -22.06
CA MET A 250 -0.71 -8.47 -21.89
C MET A 250 -1.86 -7.91 -21.07
N PHE A 251 -3.10 -8.07 -21.54
CA PHE A 251 -4.31 -7.67 -20.82
C PHE A 251 -5.17 -8.91 -20.58
N CYS A 252 -5.49 -9.18 -19.32
CA CYS A 252 -6.23 -10.34 -18.85
C CYS A 252 -7.53 -9.86 -18.18
N LEU A 253 -8.65 -9.94 -18.90
CA LEU A 253 -9.98 -9.64 -18.37
C LEU A 253 -10.64 -10.95 -17.93
N LYS A 254 -10.78 -11.15 -16.62
CA LYS A 254 -11.43 -12.36 -16.09
C LYS A 254 -12.95 -12.29 -16.32
N GLN A 255 -13.56 -13.43 -16.65
CA GLN A 255 -15.00 -13.52 -16.86
C GLN A 255 -15.79 -13.16 -15.59
N LYS A 256 -15.30 -13.63 -14.43
CA LYS A 256 -15.96 -13.49 -13.11
C LYS A 256 -15.06 -12.80 -12.09
N ASN A 257 -15.69 -12.02 -11.22
CA ASN A 257 -15.09 -11.31 -10.09
C ASN A 257 -14.58 -12.32 -9.04
N SER A 258 -13.29 -12.63 -9.08
CA SER A 258 -12.67 -13.74 -8.35
C SER A 258 -11.66 -13.27 -7.28
N LYS A 259 -11.57 -11.95 -7.05
CA LYS A 259 -10.71 -11.26 -6.08
C LYS A 259 -9.22 -11.20 -6.45
N LYS A 260 -8.49 -10.29 -5.78
CA LYS A 260 -7.08 -9.95 -6.05
C LYS A 260 -6.14 -11.16 -6.00
N ILE A 261 -6.32 -12.05 -5.01
CA ILE A 261 -5.50 -13.27 -4.86
C ILE A 261 -5.59 -14.15 -6.13
N ASN A 262 -6.75 -14.23 -6.76
CA ASN A 262 -6.93 -14.95 -8.02
C ASN A 262 -6.29 -14.22 -9.22
N SER A 263 -6.31 -12.89 -9.25
CA SER A 263 -5.54 -12.11 -10.23
C SER A 263 -4.04 -12.37 -10.10
N HIS A 264 -3.52 -12.52 -8.87
CA HIS A 264 -2.15 -12.97 -8.65
C HIS A 264 -1.91 -14.45 -9.02
N ARG A 265 -2.94 -15.32 -9.02
CA ARG A 265 -2.79 -16.69 -9.53
C ARG A 265 -2.61 -16.71 -11.05
N TRP A 266 -3.35 -15.88 -11.78
CA TRP A 266 -3.07 -15.62 -13.21
C TRP A 266 -1.66 -15.06 -13.41
N LEU A 267 -1.22 -14.11 -12.58
CA LEU A 267 0.13 -13.57 -12.69
C LEU A 267 1.23 -14.63 -12.51
N PHE A 268 1.23 -15.37 -11.40
CA PHE A 268 2.37 -16.21 -11.03
C PHE A 268 2.27 -17.63 -11.61
N ASN A 269 1.10 -18.27 -11.58
CA ASN A 269 0.96 -19.67 -11.95
C ASN A 269 0.66 -19.89 -13.45
N ALA A 270 0.05 -18.90 -14.11
CA ALA A 270 -0.14 -18.90 -15.57
C ALA A 270 1.00 -18.13 -16.27
N PHE A 271 1.04 -16.80 -16.15
CA PHE A 271 1.95 -15.98 -16.97
C PHE A 271 3.41 -16.11 -16.55
N GLY A 272 3.70 -15.96 -15.26
CA GLY A 272 5.05 -16.12 -14.70
C GLY A 272 5.62 -17.52 -14.94
N ARG A 273 4.79 -18.55 -14.94
CA ARG A 273 5.20 -19.93 -15.24
C ARG A 273 5.69 -20.13 -16.68
N ILE A 274 5.11 -19.41 -17.65
CA ILE A 274 5.50 -19.46 -19.06
C ILE A 274 6.67 -18.50 -19.34
N LEU A 275 6.61 -17.28 -18.82
CA LEU A 275 7.62 -16.24 -19.06
C LEU A 275 8.90 -16.41 -18.22
N ASN A 276 8.82 -17.13 -17.10
CA ASN A 276 9.87 -17.33 -16.10
C ASN A 276 10.69 -16.06 -15.80
N PRO A 277 10.04 -14.96 -15.36
CA PRO A 277 10.72 -13.68 -15.14
C PRO A 277 11.71 -13.76 -13.97
N GLU A 278 12.77 -12.94 -13.96
CA GLU A 278 13.62 -12.86 -12.77
C GLU A 278 12.93 -12.04 -11.65
N VAL A 279 12.30 -10.91 -12.00
CA VAL A 279 11.58 -10.03 -11.06
C VAL A 279 10.14 -9.76 -11.52
N CYS A 280 9.18 -9.96 -10.61
CA CYS A 280 7.80 -9.51 -10.77
C CYS A 280 7.55 -8.25 -9.93
N ILE A 281 7.08 -7.16 -10.55
CA ILE A 281 6.59 -5.96 -9.84
C ILE A 281 5.06 -6.05 -9.73
N LEU A 282 4.50 -5.71 -8.58
CA LEU A 282 3.07 -5.57 -8.34
C LEU A 282 2.71 -4.09 -8.16
N LEU A 283 1.73 -3.63 -8.95
CA LEU A 283 1.09 -2.33 -8.86
C LEU A 283 -0.43 -2.51 -8.76
N ASP A 284 -1.09 -1.71 -7.92
CA ASP A 284 -2.54 -1.53 -8.02
C ASP A 284 -2.85 -0.37 -8.98
N ALA A 285 -3.91 -0.53 -9.79
CA ALA A 285 -4.47 0.57 -10.57
C ALA A 285 -4.80 1.78 -9.66
N GLY A 286 -4.55 2.99 -10.14
CA GLY A 286 -4.55 4.22 -9.34
C GLY A 286 -3.19 4.59 -8.74
N THR A 287 -2.31 3.60 -8.47
CA THR A 287 -0.94 3.87 -8.00
C THR A 287 -0.06 4.33 -9.15
N LYS A 288 0.57 5.50 -9.01
CA LYS A 288 1.48 6.09 -9.99
C LYS A 288 2.93 5.87 -9.54
N PRO A 289 3.75 5.08 -10.26
CA PRO A 289 5.18 5.01 -9.96
C PRO A 289 5.87 6.34 -10.30
N GLY A 290 6.76 6.80 -9.43
CA GLY A 290 7.62 7.96 -9.68
C GLY A 290 8.65 7.68 -10.79
N SER A 291 9.32 8.71 -11.30
CA SER A 291 10.41 8.51 -12.29
C SER A 291 11.49 7.59 -11.72
N LYS A 292 12.01 6.69 -12.56
CA LYS A 292 13.00 5.64 -12.22
C LYS A 292 12.65 4.75 -11.02
N SER A 293 11.42 4.77 -10.52
CA SER A 293 11.04 4.00 -9.33
C SER A 293 10.96 2.49 -9.60
N LEU A 294 10.58 2.09 -10.82
CA LEU A 294 10.64 0.67 -11.24
C LEU A 294 12.09 0.21 -11.45
N LEU A 295 12.94 1.09 -12.00
CA LEU A 295 14.38 0.84 -12.12
C LEU A 295 15.02 0.62 -10.74
N ALA A 296 14.75 1.50 -9.77
CA ALA A 296 15.29 1.38 -8.42
C ALA A 296 14.88 0.09 -7.69
N LEU A 297 13.67 -0.41 -7.94
CA LEU A 297 13.25 -1.74 -7.45
C LEU A 297 14.06 -2.85 -8.11
N TRP A 298 14.19 -2.84 -9.44
CA TRP A 298 14.98 -3.83 -10.17
C TRP A 298 16.47 -3.80 -9.75
N GLU A 299 17.07 -2.62 -9.60
CA GLU A 299 18.46 -2.45 -9.13
C GLU A 299 18.69 -3.08 -7.74
N ALA A 300 17.69 -3.08 -6.85
CA ALA A 300 17.80 -3.77 -5.57
C ALA A 300 17.93 -5.30 -5.73
N PHE A 301 17.20 -5.91 -6.68
CA PHE A 301 17.36 -7.34 -6.99
C PHE A 301 18.62 -7.64 -7.80
N TYR A 302 19.03 -6.73 -8.69
CA TYR A 302 20.26 -6.91 -9.47
C TYR A 302 21.49 -6.93 -8.57
N ASN A 303 21.55 -6.03 -7.57
CA ASN A 303 22.68 -5.90 -6.65
C ASN A 303 22.66 -6.93 -5.50
N ASP A 304 21.53 -7.57 -5.18
CA ASP A 304 21.44 -8.57 -4.12
C ASP A 304 20.72 -9.85 -4.57
N LYS A 305 21.52 -10.88 -4.88
CA LYS A 305 21.07 -12.20 -5.34
C LYS A 305 20.19 -12.97 -4.35
N ASP A 306 20.28 -12.65 -3.05
CA ASP A 306 19.54 -13.28 -1.95
C ASP A 306 18.33 -12.41 -1.50
N LEU A 307 18.08 -11.29 -2.18
CA LEU A 307 16.86 -10.50 -2.03
C LEU A 307 15.69 -11.25 -2.70
N GLY A 308 14.65 -11.53 -1.91
CA GLY A 308 13.46 -12.26 -2.34
C GLY A 308 12.23 -11.38 -2.58
N GLY A 309 12.17 -10.21 -1.93
CA GLY A 309 11.10 -9.22 -2.14
C GLY A 309 11.50 -7.82 -1.65
N SER A 310 10.88 -6.78 -2.22
CA SER A 310 11.09 -5.40 -1.81
C SER A 310 9.87 -4.52 -2.04
N CYS A 311 9.84 -3.33 -1.44
CA CYS A 311 8.81 -2.31 -1.73
C CYS A 311 9.42 -0.91 -1.77
N GLY A 312 8.77 -0.01 -2.51
CA GLY A 312 9.08 1.41 -2.51
C GLY A 312 8.35 2.18 -1.42
N GLU A 313 8.59 3.49 -1.36
CA GLU A 313 7.85 4.45 -0.53
C GLU A 313 6.46 4.68 -1.14
N ILE A 314 5.40 4.20 -0.49
CA ILE A 314 4.04 4.64 -0.83
C ILE A 314 3.74 5.94 -0.10
N HIS A 315 3.32 6.98 -0.83
CA HIS A 315 2.86 8.25 -0.28
C HIS A 315 1.52 8.69 -0.85
N ALA A 316 0.81 9.53 -0.09
CA ALA A 316 -0.51 10.03 -0.49
C ALA A 316 -0.41 11.07 -1.64
N MET A 317 -1.44 11.12 -2.47
CA MET A 317 -1.69 12.20 -3.41
C MET A 317 -2.10 13.48 -2.67
N LEU A 318 -1.20 14.46 -2.66
CA LEU A 318 -1.41 15.73 -1.94
C LEU A 318 -2.25 16.74 -2.74
N GLY A 319 -2.44 16.50 -4.03
CA GLY A 319 -3.11 17.43 -4.95
C GLY A 319 -2.24 18.64 -5.32
N LYS A 320 -2.69 19.41 -6.33
CA LYS A 320 -1.97 20.61 -6.81
C LYS A 320 -1.90 21.66 -5.69
N GLY A 321 -0.68 21.99 -5.26
CA GLY A 321 -0.45 22.92 -4.14
C GLY A 321 -0.88 22.36 -2.78
N TRP A 322 -0.79 21.04 -2.59
CA TRP A 322 -1.09 20.34 -1.33
C TRP A 322 -2.53 20.50 -0.81
N LYS A 323 -3.47 20.90 -1.68
CA LYS A 323 -4.88 21.16 -1.32
C LYS A 323 -5.58 19.99 -0.61
N ASN A 324 -5.20 18.75 -0.87
CA ASN A 324 -5.84 17.59 -0.25
C ASN A 324 -5.52 17.51 1.26
N LEU A 325 -4.42 18.11 1.73
CA LEU A 325 -4.06 18.19 3.15
C LEU A 325 -4.99 19.11 3.97
N LEU A 326 -5.85 19.90 3.34
CA LEU A 326 -6.94 20.62 4.02
C LEU A 326 -7.97 19.64 4.63
N ASN A 327 -8.08 18.42 4.11
CA ASN A 327 -8.85 17.36 4.72
C ASN A 327 -8.00 16.68 5.82
N PRO A 328 -8.39 16.77 7.11
CA PRO A 328 -7.55 16.27 8.19
C PRO A 328 -7.40 14.74 8.17
N LEU A 329 -8.34 13.99 7.57
CA LEU A 329 -8.21 12.54 7.38
C LEU A 329 -7.06 12.21 6.41
N VAL A 330 -6.98 12.93 5.29
CA VAL A 330 -5.91 12.81 4.28
C VAL A 330 -4.57 13.20 4.91
N ALA A 331 -4.52 14.28 5.66
CA ALA A 331 -3.33 14.72 6.37
C ALA A 331 -2.84 13.70 7.41
N ALA A 332 -3.74 13.16 8.24
CA ALA A 332 -3.40 12.11 9.20
C ALA A 332 -2.90 10.83 8.52
N GLN A 333 -3.50 10.41 7.41
CA GLN A 333 -3.04 9.26 6.61
C GLN A 333 -1.64 9.50 6.03
N ASN A 334 -1.40 10.69 5.45
CA ASN A 334 -0.10 11.06 4.89
C ASN A 334 1.02 11.04 5.95
N PHE A 335 0.73 11.53 7.16
CA PHE A 335 1.67 11.48 8.28
C PHE A 335 2.03 10.03 8.65
N GLU A 336 1.05 9.13 8.77
CA GLU A 336 1.30 7.72 9.10
C GLU A 336 2.15 7.02 8.03
N TYR A 337 1.85 7.22 6.74
CA TYR A 337 2.66 6.68 5.65
C TYR A 337 4.12 7.17 5.75
N LYS A 338 4.33 8.48 5.97
CA LYS A 338 5.67 9.05 6.08
C LYS A 338 6.45 8.48 7.25
N ILE A 339 5.88 8.49 8.45
CA ILE A 339 6.54 7.94 9.64
C ILE A 339 6.80 6.43 9.51
N SER A 340 5.89 5.66 8.90
CA SER A 340 6.13 4.23 8.67
C SER A 340 7.28 3.98 7.68
N ASN A 341 7.40 4.79 6.62
CA ASN A 341 8.49 4.71 5.65
C ASN A 341 9.83 5.27 6.17
N ILE A 342 9.81 6.11 7.22
CA ILE A 342 10.98 6.73 7.85
C ILE A 342 11.50 5.93 9.05
N LEU A 343 10.63 5.21 9.76
CA LEU A 343 10.97 4.49 10.99
C LEU A 343 10.72 2.98 10.93
N ASP A 344 9.53 2.53 10.53
CA ASP A 344 9.18 1.10 10.56
C ASP A 344 9.86 0.32 9.44
N LYS A 345 9.67 0.72 8.18
CA LYS A 345 10.30 0.06 7.02
C LYS A 345 11.81 0.00 7.14
N PRO A 346 12.51 1.07 7.57
CA PRO A 346 13.96 1.04 7.77
C PRO A 346 14.42 0.10 8.90
N LEU A 347 13.69 0.06 10.04
CA LEU A 347 13.94 -0.90 11.12
C LEU A 347 13.81 -2.34 10.62
N GLU A 348 12.67 -2.68 10.03
CA GLU A 348 12.39 -4.05 9.56
C GLU A 348 13.33 -4.49 8.43
N SER A 349 13.67 -3.55 7.52
CA SER A 349 14.63 -3.76 6.44
C SER A 349 16.05 -3.97 6.94
N SER A 350 16.42 -3.38 8.08
CA SER A 350 17.73 -3.57 8.72
C SER A 350 17.91 -5.00 9.25
N PHE A 351 16.82 -5.62 9.72
CA PHE A 351 16.80 -7.02 10.13
C PHE A 351 16.65 -7.99 8.94
N GLY A 352 16.11 -7.52 7.81
CA GLY A 352 15.90 -8.31 6.59
C GLY A 352 14.53 -9.00 6.52
N TYR A 353 13.59 -8.62 7.37
CA TYR A 353 12.20 -9.10 7.35
C TYR A 353 11.24 -7.91 7.45
N VAL A 354 10.95 -7.28 6.32
CA VAL A 354 9.85 -6.29 6.21
C VAL A 354 8.51 -7.01 6.40
N SER A 355 7.72 -6.60 7.40
CA SER A 355 6.51 -7.33 7.83
C SER A 355 5.33 -7.19 6.86
N VAL A 356 5.41 -6.24 5.94
CA VAL A 356 4.49 -6.08 4.81
C VAL A 356 5.20 -5.40 3.63
N LEU A 357 5.15 -6.01 2.47
CA LEU A 357 5.49 -5.41 1.18
C LEU A 357 4.16 -5.11 0.48
N PRO A 358 3.69 -3.84 0.43
CA PRO A 358 2.32 -3.56 0.01
C PRO A 358 2.05 -4.01 -1.43
N GLY A 359 0.97 -4.75 -1.65
CA GLY A 359 0.55 -5.24 -2.96
C GLY A 359 0.18 -4.14 -3.96
N ALA A 360 0.13 -2.88 -3.52
CA ALA A 360 -0.05 -1.69 -4.37
C ALA A 360 1.26 -1.17 -4.98
N PHE A 361 2.41 -1.42 -4.33
CA PHE A 361 3.73 -1.09 -4.88
C PHE A 361 4.85 -1.93 -4.25
N SER A 362 5.03 -3.14 -4.75
CA SER A 362 6.06 -4.08 -4.30
C SER A 362 6.66 -4.87 -5.46
N ALA A 363 7.72 -5.62 -5.18
CA ALA A 363 8.38 -6.46 -6.15
C ALA A 363 8.89 -7.74 -5.48
N TYR A 364 8.94 -8.83 -6.23
CA TYR A 364 9.30 -10.17 -5.77
C TYR A 364 10.19 -10.85 -6.80
N ARG A 365 11.23 -11.56 -6.33
CA ARG A 365 12.02 -12.43 -7.20
C ARG A 365 11.24 -13.71 -7.46
N PHE A 366 11.02 -14.08 -8.72
CA PHE A 366 10.07 -15.15 -9.06
C PHE A 366 10.46 -16.51 -8.44
N ARG A 367 11.73 -16.93 -8.55
CA ARG A 367 12.24 -18.14 -7.89
C ARG A 367 12.13 -18.12 -6.35
N ALA A 368 12.09 -16.94 -5.74
CA ALA A 368 11.95 -16.78 -4.29
C ALA A 368 10.50 -16.99 -3.84
N ILE A 369 9.54 -16.39 -4.55
CA ILE A 369 8.11 -16.46 -4.20
C ILE A 369 7.48 -17.85 -4.52
N MET A 370 7.94 -18.53 -5.59
CA MET A 370 7.40 -19.83 -6.03
C MET A 370 7.46 -20.95 -4.97
N GLY A 371 6.52 -21.89 -5.05
CA GLY A 371 6.34 -22.99 -4.07
C GLY A 371 5.59 -22.52 -2.83
N ARG A 372 6.02 -22.98 -1.64
CA ARG A 372 5.31 -22.75 -0.36
C ARG A 372 4.80 -21.33 -0.10
N PRO A 373 5.52 -20.23 -0.40
CA PRO A 373 4.98 -18.88 -0.17
C PRO A 373 3.71 -18.62 -0.98
N LEU A 374 3.71 -18.96 -2.28
CA LEU A 374 2.50 -18.90 -3.11
C LEU A 374 1.44 -19.94 -2.71
N GLU A 375 1.80 -21.15 -2.29
CA GLU A 375 0.83 -22.15 -1.81
C GLU A 375 0.03 -21.61 -0.60
N GLN A 376 0.71 -21.01 0.39
CA GLN A 376 0.02 -20.40 1.53
C GLN A 376 -0.78 -19.16 1.13
N TYR A 377 -0.28 -18.37 0.18
CA TYR A 377 -0.96 -17.19 -0.34
C TYR A 377 -2.28 -17.56 -1.04
N PHE A 378 -2.25 -18.54 -1.93
CA PHE A 378 -3.43 -19.00 -2.68
C PHE A 378 -4.43 -19.82 -1.85
N HIS A 379 -4.11 -20.18 -0.60
CA HIS A 379 -5.16 -20.64 0.33
C HIS A 379 -6.26 -19.58 0.56
N GLY A 380 -5.95 -18.29 0.36
CA GLY A 380 -6.92 -17.19 0.39
C GLY A 380 -7.80 -17.09 -0.86
N ASP A 381 -7.55 -17.89 -1.89
CA ASP A 381 -8.30 -17.84 -3.15
C ASP A 381 -9.64 -18.58 -3.04
N HIS A 382 -10.72 -17.85 -3.25
CA HIS A 382 -12.08 -18.39 -3.19
C HIS A 382 -12.30 -19.55 -4.18
N THR A 383 -11.71 -19.48 -5.38
CA THR A 383 -11.89 -20.50 -6.43
C THR A 383 -11.24 -21.84 -6.06
N LEU A 384 -10.20 -21.84 -5.23
CA LEU A 384 -9.55 -23.06 -4.73
C LEU A 384 -10.23 -23.64 -3.48
N SER A 385 -11.23 -22.97 -2.89
CA SER A 385 -11.84 -23.38 -1.62
C SER A 385 -12.33 -24.83 -1.62
N LYS A 386 -13.01 -25.24 -2.70
CA LYS A 386 -13.53 -26.59 -2.87
C LYS A 386 -12.43 -27.65 -2.97
N GLN A 387 -11.33 -27.33 -3.67
CA GLN A 387 -10.19 -28.24 -3.85
C GLN A 387 -9.35 -28.39 -2.58
N LEU A 388 -9.17 -27.28 -1.84
CA LEU A 388 -8.37 -27.22 -0.61
C LEU A 388 -9.14 -27.67 0.64
N GLY A 389 -10.48 -27.74 0.58
CA GLY A 389 -11.35 -28.17 1.67
C GLY A 389 -11.09 -27.37 2.96
N PRO A 390 -10.74 -28.01 4.10
CA PRO A 390 -10.42 -27.31 5.35
C PRO A 390 -9.22 -26.33 5.28
N LYS A 391 -8.38 -26.41 4.24
CA LYS A 391 -7.28 -25.47 3.99
C LYS A 391 -7.66 -24.32 3.05
N GLY A 392 -8.80 -24.39 2.38
CA GLY A 392 -9.29 -23.32 1.50
C GLY A 392 -10.02 -22.25 2.28
N ILE A 393 -10.01 -21.01 1.79
CA ILE A 393 -10.54 -19.85 2.53
C ILE A 393 -11.93 -20.13 3.11
N GLU A 394 -12.88 -20.69 2.34
CA GLU A 394 -14.24 -20.97 2.84
C GLU A 394 -14.28 -21.91 4.06
N GLY A 395 -13.46 -22.96 4.07
CA GLY A 395 -13.35 -23.96 5.14
C GLY A 395 -12.52 -23.51 6.35
N MET A 396 -11.89 -22.33 6.30
CA MET A 396 -11.11 -21.79 7.41
C MET A 396 -11.97 -21.17 8.52
N ASN A 397 -11.42 -21.17 9.73
CA ASN A 397 -11.93 -20.37 10.84
C ASN A 397 -11.77 -18.85 10.57
N ILE A 398 -12.60 -18.04 11.22
CA ILE A 398 -12.66 -16.59 11.01
C ILE A 398 -11.35 -15.85 11.32
N PHE A 399 -10.51 -16.40 12.21
CA PHE A 399 -9.18 -15.85 12.50
C PHE A 399 -8.27 -15.95 11.27
N LYS A 400 -8.15 -17.14 10.68
CA LYS A 400 -7.40 -17.33 9.43
C LYS A 400 -8.03 -16.56 8.27
N LYS A 401 -9.37 -16.42 8.20
CA LYS A 401 -10.00 -15.55 7.18
C LYS A 401 -9.57 -14.09 7.30
N ASN A 402 -9.48 -13.54 8.50
CA ASN A 402 -8.97 -12.17 8.70
C ASN A 402 -7.49 -12.04 8.32
N MET A 403 -6.68 -13.07 8.50
CA MET A 403 -5.26 -13.09 8.06
C MET A 403 -5.11 -12.77 6.56
N PHE A 404 -6.04 -13.25 5.72
CA PHE A 404 -6.06 -12.96 4.27
C PHE A 404 -6.65 -11.57 3.91
N LEU A 405 -6.97 -10.71 4.88
CA LEU A 405 -7.18 -9.26 4.65
C LEU A 405 -5.86 -8.47 4.64
N ALA A 406 -4.76 -9.13 4.98
CA ALA A 406 -3.39 -8.61 4.89
C ALA A 406 -2.47 -9.73 4.36
N GLU A 407 -2.88 -10.33 3.24
CA GLU A 407 -2.23 -11.45 2.57
C GLU A 407 -0.76 -11.18 2.21
N ASP A 408 -0.42 -9.93 1.92
CA ASP A 408 0.95 -9.44 1.74
C ASP A 408 1.85 -9.78 2.94
N ARG A 409 1.31 -9.72 4.16
CA ARG A 409 2.06 -10.04 5.40
C ARG A 409 2.36 -11.53 5.52
N ILE A 410 1.41 -12.37 5.11
CA ILE A 410 1.60 -13.83 5.03
C ILE A 410 2.74 -14.12 4.07
N LEU A 411 2.68 -13.51 2.88
CA LEU A 411 3.67 -13.70 1.83
C LEU A 411 5.08 -13.30 2.29
N CYS A 412 5.20 -12.15 2.96
CA CYS A 412 6.47 -11.69 3.54
C CYS A 412 7.05 -12.70 4.54
N PHE A 413 6.23 -13.19 5.47
CA PHE A 413 6.67 -14.19 6.45
C PHE A 413 7.08 -15.51 5.79
N GLU A 414 6.24 -16.06 4.90
CA GLU A 414 6.51 -17.33 4.23
C GLU A 414 7.75 -17.30 3.33
N LEU A 415 8.05 -16.15 2.74
CA LEU A 415 9.21 -15.97 1.87
C LEU A 415 10.52 -15.97 2.69
N VAL A 416 10.56 -15.28 3.83
CA VAL A 416 11.74 -15.29 4.73
C VAL A 416 11.88 -16.63 5.46
N ALA A 417 10.75 -17.25 5.85
CA ALA A 417 10.69 -18.58 6.48
C ALA A 417 10.68 -19.75 5.47
N LYS A 418 11.12 -19.53 4.22
CA LYS A 418 11.19 -20.56 3.18
C LYS A 418 12.33 -21.54 3.50
N ALA A 419 11.96 -22.83 3.63
CA ALA A 419 12.91 -23.86 4.05
C ALA A 419 14.10 -23.99 3.08
N GLY A 420 15.31 -24.21 3.62
CA GLY A 420 16.55 -24.32 2.84
C GLY A 420 16.97 -23.06 2.07
N SER A 421 16.25 -21.95 2.20
CA SER A 421 16.50 -20.69 1.49
C SER A 421 16.88 -19.57 2.46
N LYS A 422 17.68 -18.61 1.99
CA LYS A 422 18.12 -17.43 2.77
C LYS A 422 17.55 -16.11 2.23
N TRP A 423 16.34 -16.18 1.68
CA TRP A 423 15.66 -15.01 1.12
C TRP A 423 15.34 -13.99 2.20
N HIS A 424 15.58 -12.73 1.89
CA HIS A 424 15.25 -11.62 2.78
C HIS A 424 14.53 -10.51 2.03
N LEU A 425 13.99 -9.57 2.79
CA LEU A 425 13.17 -8.47 2.29
C LEU A 425 13.80 -7.13 2.61
N THR A 426 13.66 -6.15 1.72
CA THR A 426 14.21 -4.80 1.89
C THR A 426 13.22 -3.69 1.52
N TYR A 427 13.43 -2.51 2.07
CA TYR A 427 12.74 -1.28 1.67
C TYR A 427 13.65 -0.42 0.77
N VAL A 428 13.12 0.11 -0.33
CA VAL A 428 13.87 0.87 -1.34
C VAL A 428 13.43 2.33 -1.34
N LYS A 429 14.07 3.17 -0.50
CA LYS A 429 13.76 4.60 -0.32
C LYS A 429 13.75 5.42 -1.62
N SER A 430 14.59 5.06 -2.60
CA SER A 430 14.68 5.74 -3.89
C SER A 430 13.52 5.43 -4.84
N SER A 431 12.77 4.35 -4.61
CA SER A 431 11.58 3.99 -5.35
C SER A 431 10.35 4.58 -4.68
N LYS A 432 9.51 5.32 -5.41
CA LYS A 432 8.31 5.97 -4.85
C LYS A 432 7.06 5.64 -5.67
N GLY A 433 5.95 5.43 -4.97
CA GLY A 433 4.62 5.23 -5.52
C GLY A 433 3.64 6.23 -4.90
N GLU A 434 2.95 6.98 -5.76
CA GLU A 434 1.94 7.96 -5.35
C GLU A 434 0.55 7.31 -5.48
N THR A 435 -0.26 7.30 -4.41
CA THR A 435 -1.60 6.68 -4.37
C THR A 435 -2.64 7.63 -3.77
N ASP A 436 -3.90 7.49 -4.19
CA ASP A 436 -5.03 8.14 -3.52
C ASP A 436 -5.30 7.54 -2.13
N VAL A 437 -6.04 8.28 -1.30
CA VAL A 437 -6.37 7.90 0.08
C VAL A 437 -7.81 8.29 0.43
N PRO A 438 -8.48 7.62 1.38
CA PRO A 438 -9.87 7.90 1.70
C PRO A 438 -10.11 9.33 2.19
N GLU A 439 -10.93 10.09 1.46
CA GLU A 439 -11.31 11.46 1.84
C GLU A 439 -12.52 11.49 2.81
N GLY A 440 -13.36 10.45 2.79
CA GLY A 440 -14.56 10.35 3.63
C GLY A 440 -14.42 9.38 4.80
N ALA A 441 -15.02 9.74 5.95
CA ALA A 441 -15.03 8.90 7.14
C ALA A 441 -15.55 7.46 6.91
N PRO A 442 -16.61 7.19 6.11
CA PRO A 442 -17.07 5.83 5.85
C PRO A 442 -16.06 4.97 5.07
N GLU A 443 -15.39 5.52 4.06
CA GLU A 443 -14.33 4.83 3.31
C GLU A 443 -13.12 4.58 4.21
N PHE A 444 -12.72 5.58 5.00
CA PHE A 444 -11.60 5.53 5.94
C PHE A 444 -11.81 4.44 7.01
N ILE A 445 -12.98 4.39 7.67
CA ILE A 445 -13.32 3.34 8.63
C ILE A 445 -13.30 1.94 7.96
N GLY A 446 -13.83 1.84 6.73
CA GLY A 446 -13.86 0.58 5.97
C GLY A 446 -12.47 0.06 5.57
N GLN A 447 -11.56 0.94 5.15
CA GLN A 447 -10.15 0.62 4.91
C GLN A 447 -9.49 0.14 6.21
N ARG A 448 -9.69 0.89 7.30
CA ARG A 448 -9.02 0.67 8.57
C ARG A 448 -9.48 -0.60 9.29
N ARG A 449 -10.75 -1.03 9.13
CA ARG A 449 -11.18 -2.39 9.55
C ARG A 449 -10.29 -3.47 8.95
N ARG A 450 -10.11 -3.46 7.63
CA ARG A 450 -9.33 -4.49 6.92
C ARG A 450 -7.88 -4.51 7.40
N TRP A 451 -7.26 -3.33 7.46
CA TRP A 451 -5.85 -3.20 7.83
C TRP A 451 -5.56 -3.57 9.27
N LEU A 452 -6.40 -3.15 10.23
CA LEU A 452 -6.22 -3.46 11.65
C LEU A 452 -6.44 -4.95 11.92
N ASN A 453 -7.56 -5.52 11.44
CA ASN A 453 -7.85 -6.94 11.68
C ASN A 453 -6.85 -7.86 10.96
N GLY A 454 -6.53 -7.56 9.70
CA GLY A 454 -5.56 -8.32 8.92
C GLY A 454 -4.15 -8.24 9.50
N SER A 455 -3.69 -7.05 9.89
CA SER A 455 -2.38 -6.90 10.52
C SER A 455 -2.30 -7.61 11.88
N PHE A 456 -3.35 -7.53 12.71
CA PHE A 456 -3.37 -8.25 13.99
C PHE A 456 -3.31 -9.78 13.79
N ALA A 457 -4.15 -10.32 12.90
CA ALA A 457 -4.18 -11.75 12.60
C ALA A 457 -2.84 -12.26 12.02
N ALA A 458 -2.26 -11.52 11.07
CA ALA A 458 -1.00 -11.88 10.43
C ALA A 458 0.21 -11.76 11.38
N SER A 459 0.24 -10.74 12.26
CA SER A 459 1.29 -10.62 13.28
C SER A 459 1.28 -11.79 14.25
N ILE A 460 0.10 -12.16 14.78
CA ILE A 460 -0.05 -13.34 15.64
C ILE A 460 0.34 -14.62 14.88
N TYR A 461 -0.02 -14.76 13.60
CA TYR A 461 0.41 -15.89 12.77
C TYR A 461 1.93 -15.99 12.67
N ALA A 462 2.62 -14.89 12.36
CA ALA A 462 4.07 -14.84 12.24
C ALA A 462 4.77 -15.19 13.56
N LEU A 463 4.27 -14.67 14.70
CA LEU A 463 4.77 -15.00 16.04
C LEU A 463 4.58 -16.50 16.36
N MET A 464 3.38 -17.05 16.15
CA MET A 464 3.09 -18.48 16.39
C MET A 464 3.93 -19.43 15.52
N HIS A 465 4.31 -19.00 14.31
CA HIS A 465 5.05 -19.82 13.36
C HIS A 465 6.55 -19.50 13.32
N PHE A 466 7.05 -18.59 14.15
CA PHE A 466 8.44 -18.10 14.13
C PHE A 466 9.48 -19.23 14.15
N GLY A 467 9.21 -20.34 14.84
CA GLY A 467 10.06 -21.54 14.86
C GLY A 467 10.39 -22.10 13.46
N ARG A 468 9.64 -21.73 12.42
CA ARG A 468 9.96 -22.07 11.02
C ARG A 468 11.17 -21.33 10.46
N MET A 469 11.54 -20.16 11.00
CA MET A 469 12.75 -19.43 10.60
C MET A 469 14.00 -20.31 10.77
N TYR A 470 14.03 -21.20 11.76
CA TYR A 470 15.12 -22.19 11.94
C TYR A 470 15.22 -23.26 10.85
N LYS A 471 14.22 -23.40 9.97
CA LYS A 471 14.28 -24.30 8.80
C LYS A 471 14.79 -23.58 7.55
N SER A 472 14.99 -22.26 7.60
CA SER A 472 15.61 -21.48 6.54
C SER A 472 17.13 -21.70 6.48
N GLY A 473 17.78 -21.18 5.45
CA GLY A 473 19.24 -21.12 5.32
C GLY A 473 19.88 -19.84 5.88
N HIS A 474 19.17 -19.07 6.73
CA HIS A 474 19.70 -17.82 7.29
C HIS A 474 20.84 -18.07 8.28
N ASN A 475 21.85 -17.19 8.26
CA ASN A 475 23.00 -17.29 9.17
C ASN A 475 22.64 -16.87 10.61
N ILE A 476 23.50 -17.23 11.57
CA ILE A 476 23.30 -16.99 13.01
C ILE A 476 23.07 -15.49 13.31
N LEU A 477 23.83 -14.59 12.67
CA LEU A 477 23.69 -13.14 12.88
C LEU A 477 22.31 -12.61 12.44
N ARG A 478 21.81 -13.06 11.28
CA ARG A 478 20.47 -12.69 10.81
C ARG A 478 19.37 -13.33 11.66
N MET A 479 19.56 -14.58 12.10
CA MET A 479 18.67 -15.23 13.05
C MET A 479 18.60 -14.48 14.39
N PHE A 480 19.71 -13.95 14.90
CA PHE A 480 19.72 -13.09 16.09
C PHE A 480 18.88 -11.83 15.91
N PHE A 481 19.03 -11.11 14.78
CA PHE A 481 18.18 -9.95 14.48
C PHE A 481 16.70 -10.30 14.31
N PHE A 482 16.35 -11.46 13.76
CA PHE A 482 14.96 -11.92 13.74
C PHE A 482 14.38 -12.17 15.13
N HIS A 483 15.18 -12.58 16.12
CA HIS A 483 14.70 -12.66 17.51
C HIS A 483 14.45 -11.29 18.12
N ILE A 484 15.33 -10.31 17.87
CA ILE A 484 15.10 -8.91 18.30
C ILE A 484 13.79 -8.40 17.69
N GLN A 485 13.56 -8.62 16.40
CA GLN A 485 12.32 -8.23 15.73
C GLN A 485 11.09 -8.98 16.26
N MET A 486 11.20 -10.28 16.58
CA MET A 486 10.13 -11.05 17.21
C MET A 486 9.76 -10.48 18.58
N LEU A 487 10.74 -10.13 19.42
CA LEU A 487 10.50 -9.51 20.73
C LEU A 487 9.85 -8.12 20.59
N TYR A 488 10.36 -7.29 19.69
CA TYR A 488 9.77 -5.98 19.35
C TYR A 488 8.31 -6.12 18.87
N ASN A 489 8.03 -7.06 17.97
CA ASN A 489 6.67 -7.31 17.45
C ASN A 489 5.74 -7.86 18.55
N THR A 490 6.24 -8.75 19.42
CA THR A 490 5.47 -9.29 20.55
C THR A 490 5.06 -8.18 21.52
N PHE A 491 6.00 -7.30 21.87
CA PHE A 491 5.73 -6.14 22.74
C PHE A 491 4.78 -5.14 22.06
N THR A 492 4.97 -4.86 20.77
CA THR A 492 4.08 -3.97 20.00
C THR A 492 2.64 -4.50 19.94
N VAL A 493 2.46 -5.80 19.75
CA VAL A 493 1.13 -6.45 19.76
C VAL A 493 0.48 -6.37 21.14
N PHE A 494 1.25 -6.61 22.21
CA PHE A 494 0.78 -6.46 23.59
C PHE A 494 0.32 -5.03 23.90
N MET A 495 1.14 -4.02 23.56
CA MET A 495 0.80 -2.61 23.74
C MET A 495 -0.45 -2.20 22.92
N THR A 496 -0.59 -2.74 21.70
CA THR A 496 -1.77 -2.50 20.85
C THR A 496 -3.04 -3.09 21.45
N TRP A 497 -2.96 -4.28 22.08
CA TRP A 497 -4.12 -4.91 22.72
C TRP A 497 -4.71 -4.05 23.85
N PHE A 498 -3.85 -3.43 24.65
CA PHE A 498 -4.22 -2.57 25.79
C PHE A 498 -4.29 -1.08 25.44
N ALA A 499 -4.26 -0.71 24.14
CA ALA A 499 -4.26 0.67 23.71
C ALA A 499 -5.52 1.44 24.13
N LEU A 500 -6.70 0.79 24.12
CA LEU A 500 -7.97 1.44 24.49
C LEU A 500 -7.96 1.93 25.94
N ALA A 501 -7.60 1.06 26.88
CA ALA A 501 -7.43 1.44 28.28
C ALA A 501 -6.30 2.46 28.46
N SER A 502 -5.18 2.28 27.79
CA SER A 502 -4.00 3.16 27.92
C SER A 502 -4.28 4.59 27.47
N TYR A 503 -5.02 4.78 26.38
CA TYR A 503 -5.45 6.11 25.90
C TYR A 503 -6.45 6.78 26.85
N TRP A 504 -7.44 6.02 27.34
CA TRP A 504 -8.39 6.54 28.33
C TRP A 504 -7.68 6.96 29.63
N LEU A 505 -6.85 6.08 30.20
CA LEU A 505 -6.09 6.35 31.42
C LEU A 505 -5.17 7.56 31.25
N THR A 506 -4.45 7.66 30.13
CA THR A 506 -3.60 8.82 29.82
C THR A 506 -4.41 10.11 29.76
N THR A 507 -5.55 10.10 29.05
CA THR A 507 -6.48 11.24 28.96
C THR A 507 -6.94 11.68 30.35
N ALA A 508 -7.41 10.73 31.16
CA ALA A 508 -7.95 11.01 32.50
C ALA A 508 -6.86 11.53 33.46
N VAL A 509 -5.68 10.89 33.49
CA VAL A 509 -4.55 11.26 34.36
C VAL A 509 -4.02 12.65 34.02
N ILE A 510 -3.84 13.00 32.74
CA ILE A 510 -3.38 14.34 32.34
C ILE A 510 -4.42 15.41 32.74
N MET A 511 -5.71 15.12 32.56
CA MET A 511 -6.80 16.00 33.04
C MET A 511 -6.75 16.19 34.56
N ASP A 512 -6.47 15.16 35.35
CA ASP A 512 -6.43 15.28 36.81
C ASP A 512 -5.18 16.00 37.32
N LEU A 513 -4.00 15.67 36.78
CA LEU A 513 -2.72 16.29 37.15
C LEU A 513 -2.72 17.81 36.93
N VAL A 514 -3.36 18.29 35.86
CA VAL A 514 -3.40 19.72 35.52
C VAL A 514 -4.67 20.42 36.03
N GLY A 515 -5.79 19.70 36.10
CA GLY A 515 -7.11 20.30 36.31
C GLY A 515 -7.64 20.26 37.74
N ASN A 516 -7.13 19.39 38.61
CA ASN A 516 -7.57 19.32 40.01
C ASN A 516 -6.53 20.03 40.90
N PRO A 517 -6.92 21.02 41.73
CA PRO A 517 -5.97 21.67 42.66
C PRO A 517 -5.32 20.65 43.60
N GLY A 518 -4.00 20.57 43.59
CA GLY A 518 -3.25 19.70 44.49
C GLY A 518 -1.75 20.00 44.56
N PRO A 519 -0.99 19.27 45.41
CA PRO A 519 0.44 19.55 45.64
C PRO A 519 1.27 19.53 44.36
N SER A 520 0.97 18.61 43.43
CA SER A 520 1.65 18.44 42.15
C SER A 520 1.54 19.64 41.20
N ASN A 521 0.55 20.52 41.38
CA ASN A 521 0.35 21.73 40.58
C ASN A 521 0.30 23.02 41.42
N GLY A 522 0.84 22.99 42.64
CA GLY A 522 0.87 24.16 43.53
C GLY A 522 -0.53 24.67 43.88
N ASN A 523 -1.50 23.76 44.05
CA ASN A 523 -2.90 24.04 44.33
C ASN A 523 -3.60 24.95 43.30
N ARG A 524 -3.15 24.92 42.04
CA ARG A 524 -3.69 25.73 40.94
C ARG A 524 -4.01 24.89 39.72
N ALA A 525 -5.30 24.87 39.37
CA ALA A 525 -5.81 24.24 38.16
C ALA A 525 -5.67 25.14 36.91
N PHE A 526 -5.43 24.52 35.76
CA PHE A 526 -5.25 25.18 34.46
C PHE A 526 -6.11 24.52 33.37
N PRO A 527 -6.74 25.27 32.44
CA PRO A 527 -6.53 26.70 32.17
C PRO A 527 -7.51 27.66 32.87
N PHE A 528 -8.70 27.22 33.27
CA PHE A 528 -9.79 28.10 33.70
C PHE A 528 -9.88 28.29 35.23
N GLY A 529 -8.80 28.01 35.95
CA GLY A 529 -8.71 28.14 37.41
C GLY A 529 -9.48 27.08 38.20
N ASN A 530 -9.39 27.17 39.53
CA ASN A 530 -9.75 26.11 40.48
C ASN A 530 -11.24 25.74 40.53
N LYS A 531 -12.14 26.58 40.01
CA LYS A 531 -13.60 26.30 40.01
C LYS A 531 -14.07 25.69 38.69
N VAL A 532 -13.67 26.25 37.55
CA VAL A 532 -14.20 25.86 36.23
C VAL A 532 -13.50 24.61 35.70
N THR A 533 -12.18 24.51 35.90
CA THR A 533 -11.38 23.43 35.29
C THR A 533 -11.76 22.02 35.78
N PRO A 534 -11.94 21.75 37.09
CA PRO A 534 -12.34 20.40 37.54
C PRO A 534 -13.71 19.98 36.99
N ILE A 535 -14.66 20.93 36.91
CA ILE A 535 -16.00 20.70 36.37
C ILE A 535 -15.91 20.39 34.88
N LEU A 536 -15.19 21.20 34.10
CA LEU A 536 -14.97 20.97 32.67
C LEU A 536 -14.31 19.61 32.42
N ASN A 537 -13.26 19.26 33.16
CA ASN A 537 -12.57 17.98 33.00
C ASN A 537 -13.50 16.80 33.31
N THR A 538 -14.33 16.92 34.35
CA THR A 538 -15.35 15.91 34.68
C THR A 538 -16.38 15.74 33.56
N LEU A 539 -16.88 16.84 32.99
CA LEU A 539 -17.80 16.81 31.85
C LEU A 539 -17.16 16.20 30.59
N LEU A 540 -15.91 16.58 30.27
CA LEU A 540 -15.18 16.03 29.12
C LEU A 540 -14.87 14.53 29.28
N LYS A 541 -14.56 14.06 30.50
CA LYS A 541 -14.41 12.63 30.81
C LYS A 541 -15.70 11.85 30.59
N TYR A 542 -16.84 12.35 31.07
CA TYR A 542 -18.13 11.70 30.82
C TYR A 542 -18.53 11.75 29.34
N ALA A 543 -18.26 12.86 28.63
CA ALA A 543 -18.48 12.96 27.20
C ALA A 543 -17.62 11.96 26.41
N TYR A 544 -16.34 11.80 26.77
CA TYR A 544 -15.43 10.80 26.18
C TYR A 544 -15.99 9.38 26.36
N LEU A 545 -16.35 9.00 27.59
CA LEU A 545 -16.89 7.66 27.88
C LEU A 545 -18.24 7.41 27.19
N GLY A 546 -19.13 8.41 27.18
CA GLY A 546 -20.42 8.34 26.49
C GLY A 546 -20.26 8.17 24.97
N PHE A 547 -19.31 8.89 24.35
CA PHE A 547 -19.01 8.74 22.93
C PHE A 547 -18.23 7.47 22.61
N LEU A 548 -17.40 6.96 23.52
CA LEU A 548 -16.77 5.65 23.39
C LEU A 548 -17.83 4.53 23.42
N LEU A 549 -18.78 4.59 24.36
CA LEU A 549 -19.93 3.69 24.40
C LEU A 549 -20.78 3.80 23.10
N LEU A 550 -20.99 5.02 22.60
CA LEU A 550 -21.63 5.24 21.30
C LEU A 550 -20.87 4.54 20.16
N GLN A 551 -19.54 4.48 20.17
CA GLN A 551 -18.79 3.75 19.12
C GLN A 551 -19.07 2.24 19.17
N PHE A 552 -19.19 1.63 20.36
CA PHE A 552 -19.60 0.23 20.47
C PHE A 552 -21.04 0.01 19.96
N ILE A 553 -21.97 0.91 20.27
CA ILE A 553 -23.37 0.86 19.78
C ILE A 553 -23.40 0.97 18.24
N LEU A 554 -22.73 1.98 17.68
CA LEU A 554 -22.67 2.21 16.24
C LEU A 554 -21.98 1.06 15.50
N ALA A 555 -20.87 0.55 16.04
CA ALA A 555 -20.09 -0.50 15.40
C ALA A 555 -20.77 -1.87 15.39
N LEU A 556 -21.65 -2.15 16.36
CA LEU A 556 -22.45 -3.38 16.42
C LEU A 556 -23.78 -3.25 15.67
N GLY A 557 -24.37 -2.05 15.62
CA GLY A 557 -25.70 -1.81 15.05
C GLY A 557 -25.71 -1.43 13.56
N ASN A 558 -24.79 -0.57 13.11
CA ASN A 558 -24.89 0.09 11.80
C ASN A 558 -23.61 0.08 10.97
N ARG A 559 -23.74 0.02 9.64
CA ARG A 559 -22.62 0.30 8.72
C ARG A 559 -22.26 1.80 8.76
N PRO A 560 -20.96 2.18 8.66
CA PRO A 560 -20.54 3.60 8.65
C PRO A 560 -21.23 4.46 7.59
N LYS A 561 -21.53 3.90 6.42
CA LYS A 561 -22.26 4.60 5.34
C LYS A 561 -23.70 5.00 5.76
N GLY A 562 -24.36 4.21 6.60
CA GLY A 562 -25.71 4.50 7.11
C GLY A 562 -25.76 5.41 8.32
N SER A 563 -24.60 5.76 8.91
CA SER A 563 -24.50 6.55 10.16
C SER A 563 -23.39 7.62 10.08
N LYS A 564 -23.14 8.13 8.87
CA LYS A 564 -22.04 9.07 8.54
C LYS A 564 -21.95 10.25 9.52
N HIS A 565 -23.07 10.89 9.85
CA HIS A 565 -23.08 12.04 10.76
C HIS A 565 -22.63 11.68 12.17
N SER A 566 -23.11 10.57 12.75
CA SER A 566 -22.72 10.13 14.10
C SER A 566 -21.22 9.84 14.21
N TYR A 567 -20.62 9.21 13.19
CA TYR A 567 -19.18 9.02 13.13
C TYR A 567 -18.42 10.35 12.99
N ILE A 568 -18.85 11.28 12.13
CA ILE A 568 -18.23 12.60 11.99
C ILE A 568 -18.27 13.39 13.30
N THR A 569 -19.42 13.46 13.97
CA THR A 569 -19.55 14.11 15.29
C THR A 569 -18.60 13.48 16.32
N SER A 570 -18.41 12.16 16.26
CA SER A 570 -17.48 11.44 17.15
C SER A 570 -16.02 11.80 16.86
N PHE A 571 -15.61 11.87 15.58
CA PHE A 571 -14.27 12.34 15.18
C PHE A 571 -14.01 13.77 15.68
N VAL A 572 -15.00 14.67 15.53
CA VAL A 572 -14.89 16.07 15.98
C VAL A 572 -14.75 16.14 17.50
N LEU A 573 -15.58 15.42 18.27
CA LEU A 573 -15.49 15.44 19.74
C LEU A 573 -14.15 14.89 20.24
N PHE A 574 -13.73 13.72 19.73
CA PHE A 574 -12.44 13.14 20.12
C PHE A 574 -11.26 14.02 19.70
N GLY A 575 -11.37 14.75 18.59
CA GLY A 575 -10.38 15.77 18.18
C GLY A 575 -10.34 16.98 19.10
N VAL A 576 -11.49 17.51 19.55
CA VAL A 576 -11.55 18.62 20.52
C VAL A 576 -10.99 18.21 21.88
N ILE A 577 -11.34 17.02 22.38
CA ILE A 577 -10.77 16.49 23.62
C ILE A 577 -9.27 16.27 23.47
N GLN A 578 -8.81 15.76 22.33
CA GLN A 578 -7.38 15.54 22.07
C GLN A 578 -6.60 16.85 21.97
N LEU A 579 -7.16 17.91 21.36
CA LEU A 579 -6.58 19.26 21.37
C LEU A 579 -6.41 19.76 22.81
N TYR A 580 -7.43 19.59 23.65
CA TYR A 580 -7.36 19.97 25.05
C TYR A 580 -6.28 19.20 25.81
N ILE A 581 -6.18 17.87 25.63
CA ILE A 581 -5.10 17.05 26.20
C ILE A 581 -3.71 17.51 25.73
N ILE A 582 -3.55 17.89 24.47
CA ILE A 582 -2.27 18.43 23.95
C ILE A 582 -1.91 19.74 24.67
N ILE A 583 -2.87 20.65 24.86
CA ILE A 583 -2.66 21.90 25.61
C ILE A 583 -2.27 21.62 27.07
N LEU A 584 -2.97 20.70 27.75
CA LEU A 584 -2.62 20.31 29.13
C LEU A 584 -1.23 19.65 29.21
N SER A 585 -0.87 18.84 28.21
CA SER A 585 0.44 18.18 28.12
C SER A 585 1.57 19.20 27.93
N MET A 586 1.39 20.17 27.03
CA MET A 586 2.35 21.26 26.82
C MET A 586 2.49 22.14 28.07
N TYR A 587 1.41 22.34 28.83
CA TYR A 587 1.46 23.03 30.12
C TYR A 587 2.27 22.26 31.17
N LEU A 588 2.11 20.94 31.29
CA LEU A 588 2.94 20.10 32.18
C LEU A 588 4.43 20.21 31.84
N VAL A 589 4.78 20.18 30.54
CA VAL A 589 6.16 20.35 30.08
C VAL A 589 6.70 21.72 30.45
N ALA A 590 5.98 22.80 30.10
CA ALA A 590 6.40 24.15 30.41
C ALA A 590 6.65 24.33 31.91
N ARG A 591 5.79 23.74 32.76
CA ARG A 591 5.91 23.85 34.22
C ARG A 591 7.04 23.00 34.83
N ALA A 592 7.41 21.89 34.19
CA ALA A 592 8.60 21.12 34.57
C ALA A 592 9.88 21.95 34.38
N PHE A 593 9.92 22.80 33.35
CA PHE A 593 11.04 23.68 33.04
C PHE A 593 11.02 25.03 33.80
N SER A 594 9.87 25.53 34.25
CA SER A 594 9.74 26.88 34.84
C SER A 594 10.05 26.99 36.33
N GLY A 595 10.34 25.88 37.03
CA GLY A 595 10.55 25.88 38.48
C GLY A 595 9.27 25.97 39.33
N GLY A 596 9.39 25.67 40.63
CA GLY A 596 8.38 26.03 41.64
C GLY A 596 7.26 25.01 41.93
N THR A 597 7.45 23.72 41.64
CA THR A 597 6.54 22.62 42.05
C THR A 597 7.33 21.33 42.29
N SER A 598 6.71 20.29 42.89
CA SER A 598 7.35 18.97 43.06
C SER A 598 7.64 18.21 41.75
N LEU A 599 7.47 18.87 40.60
CA LEU A 599 7.82 18.41 39.25
C LEU A 599 8.83 19.36 38.57
N SER A 600 9.52 20.26 39.29
CA SER A 600 10.62 21.05 38.70
C SER A 600 11.94 20.27 38.68
N PHE A 601 12.78 20.57 37.69
CA PHE A 601 14.17 20.12 37.72
C PHE A 601 14.96 20.87 38.79
N GLU A 602 15.54 20.15 39.75
CA GLU A 602 16.54 20.71 40.67
C GLU A 602 17.87 20.87 39.90
N THR A 603 18.18 22.10 39.50
CA THR A 603 19.40 22.45 38.73
C THR A 603 20.58 22.88 39.60
N ASP A 604 20.36 23.03 40.90
CA ASP A 604 21.30 23.67 41.83
C ASP A 604 22.36 22.70 42.38
N HIS A 605 22.34 21.45 41.93
CA HIS A 605 23.33 20.42 42.24
C HIS A 605 24.00 19.93 40.96
N GLY A 606 25.29 19.57 41.06
CA GLY A 606 26.17 19.39 39.90
C GLY A 606 25.69 18.34 38.88
N PRO A 607 26.25 18.31 37.66
CA PRO A 607 25.70 17.59 36.52
C PRO A 607 25.44 16.09 36.74
N VAL A 608 26.17 15.45 37.67
CA VAL A 608 25.96 14.04 38.04
C VAL A 608 24.67 13.84 38.85
N GLU A 609 24.30 14.77 39.72
CA GLU A 609 23.06 14.68 40.51
C GLU A 609 21.85 15.10 39.68
N PHE A 610 21.99 16.13 38.84
CA PHE A 610 21.01 16.44 37.81
C PHE A 610 20.71 15.21 36.94
N LEU A 611 21.72 14.48 36.45
CA LEU A 611 21.51 13.26 35.66
C LEU A 611 20.80 12.16 36.46
N LYS A 612 21.15 11.95 37.73
CA LYS A 612 20.46 10.97 38.61
C LYS A 612 18.98 11.34 38.83
N TYR A 613 18.67 12.62 39.00
CA TYR A 613 17.31 13.12 39.18
C TYR A 613 16.50 13.05 37.86
N PHE A 614 17.13 13.41 36.74
CA PHE A 614 16.54 13.42 35.41
C PHE A 614 16.19 12.01 34.89
N PHE A 615 17.05 11.03 35.15
CA PHE A 615 16.80 9.61 34.84
C PHE A 615 16.15 8.83 35.99
N GLY A 616 15.82 9.49 37.11
CA GLY A 616 15.21 8.89 38.28
C GLY A 616 13.73 8.52 38.08
N SER A 617 13.27 7.45 38.74
CA SER A 617 11.90 6.92 38.61
C SER A 617 10.78 7.83 39.15
N SER A 618 11.13 8.90 39.85
CA SER A 618 10.20 9.86 40.46
C SER A 618 10.21 11.25 39.79
N GLY A 619 11.14 11.52 38.87
CA GLY A 619 11.39 12.87 38.36
C GLY A 619 10.53 13.29 37.17
N PRO A 620 10.38 14.61 36.93
CA PRO A 620 9.75 15.17 35.73
C PRO A 620 10.48 14.83 34.43
N GLY A 621 11.76 14.43 34.53
CA GLY A 621 12.59 14.01 33.39
C GLY A 621 11.97 12.87 32.57
N ILE A 622 11.19 11.98 33.18
CA ILE A 622 10.48 10.90 32.46
C ILE A 622 9.52 11.46 31.40
N ILE A 623 8.81 12.55 31.70
CA ILE A 623 7.85 13.17 30.78
C ILE A 623 8.61 13.82 29.61
N VAL A 624 9.71 14.52 29.90
CA VAL A 624 10.57 15.14 28.88
C VAL A 624 11.24 14.09 27.99
N ILE A 625 11.82 13.04 28.58
CA ILE A 625 12.43 11.91 27.86
C ILE A 625 11.39 11.25 26.94
N ALA A 626 10.18 10.98 27.43
CA ALA A 626 9.17 10.31 26.63
C ALA A 626 8.64 11.19 25.48
N LEU A 627 8.47 12.50 25.68
CA LEU A 627 8.05 13.42 24.63
C LEU A 627 9.18 13.68 23.61
N ALA A 628 10.43 13.78 24.05
CA ALA A 628 11.59 13.85 23.16
C ALA A 628 11.75 12.54 22.36
N ALA A 629 11.56 11.39 22.98
CA ALA A 629 11.60 10.08 22.32
C ALA A 629 10.43 9.86 21.35
N THR A 630 9.24 10.41 21.63
CA THR A 630 8.05 10.16 20.80
C THR A 630 7.87 11.19 19.68
N PHE A 631 8.11 12.48 19.95
CA PHE A 631 7.94 13.56 18.97
C PHE A 631 9.26 14.14 18.48
N GLY A 632 10.25 14.28 19.36
CA GLY A 632 11.59 14.75 18.97
C GLY A 632 12.28 13.80 17.98
N LEU A 633 12.24 12.49 18.22
CA LEU A 633 12.77 11.51 17.27
C LEU A 633 12.03 11.50 15.92
N TYR A 634 10.73 11.84 15.87
CA TYR A 634 10.02 11.99 14.60
C TYR A 634 10.56 13.18 13.81
N PHE A 635 10.74 14.35 14.43
CA PHE A 635 11.40 15.49 13.79
C PHE A 635 12.82 15.14 13.32
N ILE A 636 13.66 14.61 14.21
CA ILE A 636 15.06 14.27 13.89
C ILE A 636 15.13 13.27 12.74
N ALA A 637 14.36 12.18 12.79
CA ALA A 637 14.34 11.18 11.72
C ALA A 637 13.87 11.76 10.38
N SER A 638 12.85 12.61 10.38
CA SER A 638 12.33 13.22 9.14
C SER A 638 13.31 14.22 8.51
N PHE A 639 14.08 14.95 9.32
CA PHE A 639 15.21 15.76 8.82
C PHE A 639 16.37 14.88 8.30
N MET A 640 16.75 13.82 9.02
CA MET A 640 17.77 12.86 8.57
C MET A 640 17.35 12.13 7.27
N TYR A 641 16.05 11.94 7.06
CA TYR A 641 15.51 11.39 5.82
C TYR A 641 15.43 12.42 4.67
N CYS A 642 15.71 13.69 4.92
CA CYS A 642 15.56 14.81 3.99
C CYS A 642 14.12 15.03 3.50
N ASP A 643 13.12 14.75 4.36
CA ASP A 643 11.70 14.98 4.06
C ASP A 643 10.93 15.45 5.33
N PRO A 644 11.22 16.65 5.86
CA PRO A 644 10.62 17.13 7.11
C PRO A 644 9.18 17.66 6.95
N TRP A 645 8.69 17.87 5.72
CA TRP A 645 7.48 18.68 5.46
C TRP A 645 6.21 18.15 6.12
N HIS A 646 6.06 16.83 6.23
CA HIS A 646 4.91 16.21 6.89
C HIS A 646 4.83 16.54 8.39
N MET A 647 5.94 16.90 9.05
CA MET A 647 5.95 17.38 10.44
C MET A 647 5.27 18.74 10.62
N PHE A 648 5.15 19.54 9.55
CA PHE A 648 4.51 20.86 9.58
C PHE A 648 3.11 20.82 8.99
N THR A 649 2.91 20.09 7.88
CA THR A 649 1.64 20.07 7.14
C THR A 649 0.64 19.02 7.62
N SER A 650 1.12 17.91 8.18
CA SER A 650 0.31 16.70 8.40
C SER A 650 0.25 16.28 9.87
N PHE A 651 1.33 16.49 10.63
CA PHE A 651 1.43 16.15 12.04
C PHE A 651 0.37 16.80 12.94
N PRO A 652 -0.02 18.08 12.79
CA PRO A 652 -1.07 18.66 13.64
C PRO A 652 -2.42 17.95 13.48
N ALA A 653 -2.81 17.62 12.24
CA ALA A 653 -4.04 16.87 11.97
C ALA A 653 -3.96 15.42 12.49
N TYR A 654 -2.80 14.78 12.35
CA TYR A 654 -2.53 13.46 12.93
C TYR A 654 -2.72 13.46 14.46
N LEU A 655 -2.09 14.41 15.16
CA LEU A 655 -2.20 14.53 16.61
C LEU A 655 -3.65 14.66 17.10
N LEU A 656 -4.49 15.40 16.37
CA LEU A 656 -5.92 15.54 16.69
C LEU A 656 -6.72 14.26 16.44
N ILE A 657 -6.44 13.54 15.35
CA ILE A 657 -7.19 12.32 14.99
C ILE A 657 -6.68 11.08 15.75
N MET A 658 -5.50 11.13 16.36
CA MET A 658 -4.85 10.01 17.06
C MET A 658 -5.76 9.31 18.10
N SER A 659 -6.57 10.06 18.86
CA SER A 659 -7.57 9.49 19.78
C SER A 659 -8.66 8.68 19.05
N SER A 660 -9.07 9.13 17.86
CA SER A 660 -10.09 8.46 17.03
C SER A 660 -9.56 7.17 16.39
N TYR A 661 -8.25 7.02 16.17
CA TYR A 661 -7.66 5.74 15.73
C TYR A 661 -7.95 4.61 16.72
N ILE A 662 -7.96 4.92 18.02
CA ILE A 662 -8.25 3.94 19.06
C ILE A 662 -9.76 3.87 19.33
N ASN A 663 -10.38 5.00 19.64
CA ASN A 663 -11.77 5.01 20.12
C ASN A 663 -12.80 4.70 19.01
N ILE A 664 -12.53 5.09 17.75
CA ILE A 664 -13.42 4.82 16.62
C ILE A 664 -12.90 3.63 15.80
N LEU A 665 -11.69 3.72 15.23
CA LEU A 665 -11.24 2.76 14.23
C LEU A 665 -10.97 1.37 14.83
N MET A 666 -10.25 1.29 15.94
CA MET A 666 -9.95 0.01 16.60
C MET A 666 -11.21 -0.63 17.20
N VAL A 667 -12.07 0.15 17.87
CA VAL A 667 -13.39 -0.32 18.34
C VAL A 667 -14.22 -0.85 17.19
N TYR A 668 -14.32 -0.12 16.07
CA TYR A 668 -15.07 -0.57 14.90
C TYR A 668 -14.47 -1.85 14.28
N ALA A 669 -13.15 -1.92 14.16
CA ALA A 669 -12.44 -3.05 13.57
C ALA A 669 -12.66 -4.35 14.37
N PHE A 670 -12.42 -4.32 15.67
CA PHE A 670 -12.62 -5.47 16.56
C PHE A 670 -14.11 -5.85 16.63
N SER A 671 -15.01 -4.86 16.75
CA SER A 671 -16.47 -5.08 16.70
C SER A 671 -16.95 -5.63 15.36
N ASN A 672 -16.15 -5.55 14.30
CA ASN A 672 -16.47 -6.09 12.98
C ASN A 672 -15.53 -7.23 12.54
N TRP A 673 -14.88 -7.94 13.48
CA TRP A 673 -14.02 -9.10 13.16
C TRP A 673 -14.71 -10.21 12.35
N HIS A 674 -16.03 -10.37 12.52
CA HIS A 674 -16.85 -11.28 11.72
C HIS A 674 -16.98 -10.91 10.23
N ASP A 675 -16.72 -9.64 9.88
CA ASP A 675 -16.77 -9.13 8.53
C ASP A 675 -15.39 -9.27 7.87
N VAL A 676 -15.27 -10.25 6.99
CA VAL A 676 -14.10 -10.48 6.12
C VAL A 676 -14.38 -10.09 4.67
N SER A 677 -15.41 -9.25 4.43
CA SER A 677 -15.59 -8.64 3.13
C SER A 677 -14.42 -7.71 2.81
N TRP A 678 -14.11 -7.61 1.52
CA TRP A 678 -13.12 -6.67 1.00
C TRP A 678 -13.67 -5.25 0.83
N GLY A 679 -14.96 -5.02 1.11
CA GLY A 679 -15.66 -3.76 0.83
C GLY A 679 -15.98 -3.54 -0.65
N THR A 680 -15.65 -4.51 -1.51
CA THR A 680 -15.90 -4.48 -2.94
C THR A 680 -17.27 -5.07 -3.26
N LYS A 681 -18.18 -4.22 -3.75
CA LYS A 681 -19.56 -4.56 -4.12
C LYS A 681 -19.59 -5.77 -5.05
N GLY A 682 -20.26 -6.85 -4.63
CA GLY A 682 -20.42 -8.05 -5.46
C GLY A 682 -21.46 -7.83 -6.55
N SER A 683 -21.06 -8.06 -7.80
CA SER A 683 -21.94 -8.08 -8.96
C SER A 683 -21.69 -9.37 -9.74
N ASP A 684 -22.60 -10.33 -9.59
CA ASP A 684 -22.66 -11.53 -10.43
C ASP A 684 -23.84 -11.38 -11.39
N LYS A 685 -23.59 -11.09 -12.69
CA LYS A 685 -24.45 -11.48 -13.83
C LYS A 685 -23.87 -11.07 -15.20
N ALA A 686 -23.09 -11.98 -15.80
CA ALA A 686 -22.55 -11.85 -17.16
C ALA A 686 -23.29 -12.73 -18.19
N ASP A 687 -24.54 -12.39 -18.53
CA ASP A 687 -25.39 -13.12 -19.50
C ASP A 687 -25.38 -12.54 -20.94
N ALA A 688 -24.39 -11.71 -21.29
CA ALA A 688 -24.40 -10.88 -22.51
C ALA A 688 -23.51 -11.34 -23.68
N LEU A 689 -22.63 -12.34 -23.50
CA LEU A 689 -21.61 -12.72 -24.49
C LEU A 689 -22.07 -13.84 -25.46
N PRO A 690 -21.58 -13.87 -26.72
CA PRO A 690 -21.88 -14.92 -27.69
C PRO A 690 -21.05 -16.21 -27.47
N SER A 691 -21.66 -17.36 -27.73
CA SER A 691 -21.04 -18.71 -27.66
C SER A 691 -20.46 -19.16 -29.02
N VAL A 692 -19.46 -20.04 -29.01
CA VAL A 692 -18.80 -20.56 -30.23
C VAL A 692 -18.74 -22.09 -30.22
N GLN A 693 -19.13 -22.71 -31.34
CA GLN A 693 -19.04 -24.15 -31.58
C GLN A 693 -18.06 -24.44 -32.73
N THR A 694 -17.22 -25.46 -32.60
CA THR A 694 -16.34 -25.91 -33.68
C THR A 694 -17.09 -26.67 -34.78
N VAL A 695 -16.61 -26.52 -36.01
CA VAL A 695 -16.98 -27.39 -37.13
C VAL A 695 -15.84 -28.39 -37.36
N LYS A 696 -16.19 -29.68 -37.41
CA LYS A 696 -15.29 -30.78 -37.73
C LYS A 696 -15.68 -31.38 -39.08
N GLU A 697 -14.85 -31.16 -40.10
CA GLU A 697 -14.89 -31.94 -41.35
C GLU A 697 -14.02 -33.18 -41.19
N ASP A 698 -14.45 -34.31 -41.76
CA ASP A 698 -13.79 -35.62 -41.57
C ASP A 698 -12.28 -35.57 -41.82
N GLY A 699 -11.51 -35.99 -40.79
CA GLY A 699 -10.05 -36.10 -40.86
C GLY A 699 -9.24 -34.81 -40.72
N LYS A 700 -9.85 -33.64 -40.46
CA LYS A 700 -9.11 -32.37 -40.29
C LYS A 700 -9.26 -31.74 -38.89
N SER A 701 -8.26 -30.95 -38.53
CA SER A 701 -8.19 -30.18 -37.28
C SER A 701 -9.42 -29.28 -37.09
N ALA A 702 -10.00 -29.24 -35.90
CA ALA A 702 -11.16 -28.41 -35.58
C ALA A 702 -10.95 -26.93 -35.96
N THR A 703 -11.92 -26.37 -36.70
CA THR A 703 -11.91 -24.99 -37.17
C THR A 703 -13.15 -24.22 -36.72
N ILE A 704 -12.99 -22.92 -36.51
CA ILE A 704 -14.04 -21.95 -36.21
C ILE A 704 -14.13 -20.95 -37.35
N GLU A 705 -15.34 -20.59 -37.76
CA GLU A 705 -15.57 -19.51 -38.73
C GLU A 705 -15.65 -18.17 -38.00
N GLU A 706 -14.59 -17.37 -38.09
CA GLU A 706 -14.57 -15.99 -37.61
C GLU A 706 -14.99 -15.02 -38.72
N VAL A 707 -15.66 -13.94 -38.34
CA VAL A 707 -16.01 -12.85 -39.27
C VAL A 707 -14.77 -12.02 -39.58
N ASP A 708 -14.41 -11.93 -40.86
CA ASP A 708 -13.31 -11.12 -41.38
C ASP A 708 -13.85 -9.73 -41.77
N LYS A 709 -13.51 -8.71 -40.97
CA LYS A 709 -13.97 -7.33 -41.16
C LYS A 709 -12.97 -6.54 -42.02
N PRO A 710 -13.40 -5.86 -43.10
CA PRO A 710 -12.55 -4.93 -43.84
C PRO A 710 -12.00 -3.82 -42.94
N GLN A 711 -10.73 -3.43 -43.16
CA GLN A 711 -10.02 -2.43 -42.36
C GLN A 711 -10.78 -1.10 -42.19
N ALA A 712 -11.51 -0.65 -43.22
CA ALA A 712 -12.30 0.58 -43.17
C ALA A 712 -13.45 0.54 -42.14
N ASP A 713 -14.07 -0.63 -41.93
CA ASP A 713 -15.14 -0.79 -40.94
C ASP A 713 -14.56 -0.92 -39.51
N ILE A 714 -13.32 -1.42 -39.38
CA ILE A 714 -12.54 -1.42 -38.13
C ILE A 714 -12.17 0.03 -37.74
N ASP A 715 -11.70 0.83 -38.70
CA ASP A 715 -11.32 2.24 -38.47
C ASP A 715 -12.51 3.12 -38.07
N SER A 716 -13.69 2.89 -38.67
CA SER A 716 -14.94 3.58 -38.29
C SER A 716 -15.39 3.22 -36.87
N GLN A 717 -15.31 1.93 -36.48
CA GLN A 717 -15.61 1.48 -35.12
C GLN A 717 -14.63 2.09 -34.10
N PHE A 718 -13.36 2.22 -34.47
CA PHE A 718 -12.34 2.88 -33.65
C PHE A 718 -12.64 4.37 -33.43
N GLU A 719 -13.00 5.13 -34.47
CA GLU A 719 -13.34 6.56 -34.34
C GLU A 719 -14.50 6.80 -33.36
N SER A 720 -15.52 5.94 -33.38
CA SER A 720 -16.65 6.00 -32.44
C SER A 720 -16.24 5.73 -30.99
N THR A 721 -15.25 4.85 -30.79
CA THR A 721 -14.72 4.47 -29.48
C THR A 721 -13.85 5.58 -28.89
N VAL A 722 -13.00 6.21 -29.72
CA VAL A 722 -12.19 7.37 -29.33
C VAL A 722 -13.08 8.57 -28.95
N LYS A 723 -14.18 8.82 -29.66
CA LYS A 723 -15.14 9.88 -29.30
C LYS A 723 -15.86 9.60 -27.96
N ARG A 724 -16.10 8.33 -27.62
CA ARG A 724 -16.73 7.92 -26.35
C ARG A 724 -15.75 8.00 -25.16
N ALA A 725 -14.47 7.67 -25.36
CA ALA A 725 -13.44 7.78 -24.33
C ALA A 725 -13.31 9.19 -23.71
N LEU A 726 -13.68 10.24 -24.46
CA LEU A 726 -13.51 11.66 -24.10
C LEU A 726 -14.63 12.25 -23.21
N THR A 727 -15.63 11.46 -22.77
CA THR A 727 -16.74 11.96 -21.93
C THR A 727 -16.38 12.04 -20.43
N PRO A 728 -17.02 12.92 -19.62
CA PRO A 728 -16.79 12.99 -18.17
C PRO A 728 -17.43 11.84 -17.37
N TYR A 729 -16.73 11.36 -16.34
CA TYR A 729 -17.10 10.23 -15.48
C TYR A 729 -18.11 10.58 -14.37
N VAL A 730 -18.97 9.61 -13.97
CA VAL A 730 -19.92 9.72 -12.84
C VAL A 730 -20.00 8.39 -12.07
N GLU A 731 -19.92 8.44 -10.73
CA GLU A 731 -19.79 7.25 -9.85
C GLU A 731 -21.14 6.52 -9.55
N PRO A 732 -21.21 5.17 -9.65
CA PRO A 732 -22.42 4.39 -9.32
C PRO A 732 -22.50 3.86 -7.87
N LYS A 733 -23.71 3.97 -7.28
CA LYS A 733 -24.06 3.36 -5.97
C LYS A 733 -24.56 1.90 -6.15
N VAL A 734 -24.24 1.03 -5.20
CA VAL A 734 -24.63 -0.40 -5.19
C VAL A 734 -24.80 -0.88 -3.75
N ASP A 735 -25.80 -1.72 -3.51
CA ASP A 735 -26.13 -2.35 -2.22
C ASP A 735 -25.61 -3.79 -2.09
N GLU A 736 -25.55 -4.31 -0.85
CA GLU A 736 -25.08 -5.65 -0.53
C GLU A 736 -26.13 -6.51 0.20
N LYS A 737 -26.17 -7.82 -0.10
CA LYS A 737 -26.88 -8.85 0.70
C LYS A 737 -25.88 -9.90 1.22
N LYS A 738 -26.24 -10.64 2.28
CA LYS A 738 -25.35 -11.53 3.06
C LYS A 738 -26.04 -12.84 3.46
N THR A 739 -25.27 -13.95 3.52
CA THR A 739 -25.58 -15.14 4.34
C THR A 739 -24.33 -16.01 4.60
N LEU A 740 -23.85 -16.05 5.86
CA LEU A 740 -23.16 -17.18 6.54
C LEU A 740 -22.77 -16.78 7.99
N GLU A 741 -23.59 -15.96 8.65
CA GLU A 741 -23.06 -14.99 9.62
C GLU A 741 -22.88 -15.49 11.06
N ASP A 742 -23.69 -16.45 11.52
CA ASP A 742 -23.95 -16.55 12.96
C ASP A 742 -22.83 -17.20 13.77
N SER A 743 -22.08 -18.12 13.16
CA SER A 743 -20.83 -18.65 13.75
C SER A 743 -19.78 -17.53 13.93
N TYR A 744 -19.65 -16.64 12.95
CA TYR A 744 -18.68 -15.53 13.00
C TYR A 744 -19.12 -14.43 13.98
N LYS A 745 -20.43 -14.15 14.07
CA LYS A 745 -20.99 -13.27 15.12
C LYS A 745 -20.63 -13.78 16.52
N SER A 746 -20.67 -15.09 16.77
CA SER A 746 -20.30 -15.69 18.06
C SER A 746 -18.81 -15.53 18.39
N PHE A 747 -17.90 -15.82 17.45
CA PHE A 747 -16.46 -15.59 17.65
C PHE A 747 -16.14 -14.11 17.90
N ARG A 748 -16.75 -13.20 17.10
CA ARG A 748 -16.66 -11.75 17.33
C ARG A 748 -17.05 -11.40 18.76
N THR A 749 -18.22 -11.85 19.23
CA THR A 749 -18.68 -11.52 20.59
C THR A 749 -17.66 -11.96 21.63
N ARG A 750 -17.11 -13.18 21.53
CA ARG A 750 -16.06 -13.66 22.46
C ARG A 750 -14.78 -12.81 22.39
N LEU A 751 -14.30 -12.49 21.19
CA LEU A 751 -13.09 -11.68 21.00
C LEU A 751 -13.28 -10.26 21.56
N VAL A 752 -14.37 -9.59 21.18
CA VAL A 752 -14.70 -8.22 21.60
C VAL A 752 -14.93 -8.16 23.10
N SER A 753 -15.68 -9.11 23.68
CA SER A 753 -15.84 -9.19 25.13
C SER A 753 -14.51 -9.41 25.84
N SER A 754 -13.65 -10.32 25.36
CA SER A 754 -12.33 -10.56 25.98
C SER A 754 -11.43 -9.33 25.90
N TRP A 755 -11.42 -8.62 24.76
CA TRP A 755 -10.67 -7.39 24.56
C TRP A 755 -11.21 -6.23 25.42
N LEU A 756 -12.53 -6.02 25.42
CA LEU A 756 -13.21 -4.99 26.20
C LEU A 756 -13.06 -5.24 27.70
N PHE A 757 -13.31 -6.45 28.19
CA PHE A 757 -13.17 -6.77 29.61
C PHE A 757 -11.71 -6.74 30.06
N SER A 758 -10.73 -7.18 29.26
CA SER A 758 -9.32 -7.04 29.64
C SER A 758 -8.87 -5.57 29.71
N ASN A 759 -9.34 -4.71 28.81
CA ASN A 759 -9.11 -3.26 28.88
C ASN A 759 -9.85 -2.61 30.06
N ALA A 760 -11.09 -3.01 30.34
CA ALA A 760 -11.85 -2.50 31.48
C ALA A 760 -11.26 -2.94 32.83
N ILE A 761 -10.81 -4.19 32.94
CA ILE A 761 -10.07 -4.72 34.09
C ILE A 761 -8.78 -3.94 34.28
N LEU A 762 -8.01 -3.67 33.22
CA LEU A 762 -6.82 -2.82 33.33
C LEU A 762 -7.17 -1.41 33.82
N ALA A 763 -8.20 -0.78 33.25
CA ALA A 763 -8.65 0.54 33.69
C ALA A 763 -9.01 0.58 35.18
N VAL A 764 -9.86 -0.36 35.64
CA VAL A 764 -10.30 -0.46 37.05
C VAL A 764 -9.15 -0.85 37.98
N ALA A 765 -8.27 -1.75 37.57
CA ALA A 765 -7.10 -2.16 38.35
C ALA A 765 -6.11 -1.01 38.55
N ILE A 766 -6.00 -0.09 37.58
CA ILE A 766 -5.14 1.09 37.68
C ILE A 766 -5.80 2.23 38.47
N THR A 767 -7.12 2.45 38.35
CA THR A 767 -7.82 3.53 39.09
C THR A 767 -8.16 3.17 40.55
N SER A 768 -8.39 1.91 40.90
CA SER A 768 -8.85 1.53 42.24
C SER A 768 -7.82 1.77 43.36
N ASP A 769 -8.22 2.49 44.42
CA ASP A 769 -7.35 2.79 45.57
C ASP A 769 -6.89 1.52 46.31
N LYS A 770 -7.79 0.55 46.52
CA LYS A 770 -7.55 -0.69 47.27
C LYS A 770 -8.20 -1.88 46.58
N LEU A 771 -7.54 -3.04 46.61
CA LEU A 771 -8.08 -4.31 46.06
C LEU A 771 -9.37 -4.77 46.76
N THR A 772 -9.65 -4.26 47.97
CA THR A 772 -10.87 -4.56 48.75
C THR A 772 -12.07 -3.68 48.41
N ALA A 773 -11.91 -2.66 47.55
CA ALA A 773 -13.00 -1.78 47.11
C ALA A 773 -12.91 -1.53 45.60
N LEU A 774 -13.65 -2.32 44.82
CA LEU A 774 -13.76 -2.16 43.38
C LEU A 774 -14.62 -0.94 43.03
N GLY A 775 -13.99 0.14 42.59
CA GLY A 775 -14.68 1.38 42.18
C GLY A 775 -13.81 2.27 41.30
N PHE A 776 -14.47 3.13 40.51
CA PHE A 776 -13.82 4.21 39.77
C PHE A 776 -13.60 5.39 40.72
N THR A 777 -12.34 5.74 40.96
CA THR A 777 -11.98 6.90 41.79
C THR A 777 -11.77 8.11 40.87
N SER A 778 -12.05 9.31 41.40
CA SER A 778 -11.98 10.57 40.67
C SER A 778 -10.67 11.33 40.86
N GLN A 779 -9.65 10.68 41.44
CA GLN A 779 -8.36 11.28 41.79
C GLN A 779 -7.20 10.38 41.31
N ALA A 780 -6.10 11.00 40.90
CA ALA A 780 -4.90 10.29 40.48
C ALA A 780 -4.18 9.67 41.69
N THR A 781 -4.00 8.36 41.69
CA THR A 781 -3.30 7.61 42.74
C THR A 781 -1.84 7.39 42.39
N GLU A 782 -1.04 6.93 43.37
CA GLU A 782 0.32 6.46 43.13
C GLU A 782 0.37 5.35 42.05
N ARG A 783 -0.67 4.50 41.98
CA ARG A 783 -0.78 3.44 40.97
C ARG A 783 -1.04 4.01 39.57
N THR A 784 -1.92 5.01 39.42
CA THR A 784 -2.14 5.67 38.11
C THR A 784 -0.86 6.37 37.64
N SER A 785 -0.12 7.00 38.56
CA SER A 785 1.16 7.65 38.25
C SER A 785 2.22 6.65 37.76
N ARG A 786 2.45 5.56 38.50
CA ARG A 786 3.41 4.51 38.12
C ARG A 786 3.05 3.82 36.80
N PHE A 787 1.76 3.59 36.53
CA PHE A 787 1.31 3.04 35.25
C PHE A 787 1.60 4.01 34.09
N PHE A 788 1.29 5.30 34.27
CA PHE A 788 1.57 6.33 33.27
C PHE A 788 3.08 6.45 32.99
N GLN A 789 3.93 6.47 34.02
CA GLN A 789 5.39 6.42 33.86
C GLN A 789 5.86 5.17 33.09
N SER A 790 5.31 4.00 33.40
CA SER A 790 5.65 2.74 32.72
C SER A 790 5.25 2.77 31.24
N LEU A 791 4.07 3.31 30.93
CA LEU A 791 3.56 3.50 29.56
C LEU A 791 4.44 4.48 28.75
N LEU A 792 4.88 5.57 29.39
CA LEU A 792 5.82 6.54 28.79
C LEU A 792 7.17 5.89 28.47
N TRP A 793 7.77 5.15 29.41
CA TRP A 793 9.03 4.42 29.18
C TRP A 793 8.90 3.34 28.09
N ALA A 794 7.81 2.57 28.09
CA ALA A 794 7.53 1.58 27.04
C ALA A 794 7.44 2.23 25.64
N THR A 795 6.77 3.38 25.55
CA THR A 795 6.62 4.13 24.29
C THR A 795 7.96 4.74 23.84
N ALA A 796 8.75 5.28 24.78
CA ALA A 796 10.08 5.82 24.51
C ALA A 796 11.05 4.73 24.00
N ALA A 797 11.05 3.55 24.64
CA ALA A 797 11.87 2.42 24.24
C ALA A 797 11.52 1.90 22.83
N LEU A 798 10.22 1.76 22.52
CA LEU A 798 9.76 1.39 21.17
C LEU A 798 10.20 2.42 20.11
N SER A 799 10.02 3.71 20.37
CA SER A 799 10.45 4.78 19.46
C SER A 799 11.98 4.81 19.26
N LEU A 800 12.75 4.56 20.32
CA LEU A 800 14.21 4.48 20.25
C LEU A 800 14.69 3.29 19.40
N ILE A 801 14.08 2.10 19.56
CA ILE A 801 14.40 0.93 18.74
C ILE A 801 14.17 1.23 17.24
N ARG A 802 13.01 1.83 16.91
CA ARG A 802 12.68 2.27 15.54
C ARG A 802 13.70 3.26 14.99
N PHE A 803 14.08 4.25 15.80
CA PHE A 803 15.06 5.27 15.42
C PHE A 803 16.46 4.68 15.18
N ILE A 804 16.93 3.76 16.03
CA ILE A 804 18.21 3.06 15.84
C ILE A 804 18.21 2.27 14.52
N GLY A 805 17.12 1.55 14.23
CA GLY A 805 16.94 0.84 12.96
C GLY A 805 16.95 1.76 11.75
N ALA A 806 16.30 2.93 11.84
CA ALA A 806 16.32 3.95 10.79
C ALA A 806 17.73 4.54 10.57
N CYS A 807 18.47 4.82 11.65
CA CYS A 807 19.87 5.28 11.57
C CYS A 807 20.76 4.24 10.88
N TRP A 808 20.62 2.96 11.24
CA TRP A 808 21.38 1.86 10.63
C TRP A 808 21.09 1.71 9.13
N PHE A 809 19.81 1.75 8.74
CA PHE A 809 19.39 1.69 7.34
C PHE A 809 19.96 2.84 6.49
N LEU A 810 19.91 4.07 7.02
CA LEU A 810 20.54 5.24 6.38
C LEU A 810 22.06 5.06 6.28
N GLY A 811 22.71 4.63 7.36
CA GLY A 811 24.17 4.44 7.42
C GLY A 811 24.69 3.39 6.42
N LYS A 812 23.94 2.30 6.19
CA LYS A 812 24.25 1.28 5.17
C LYS A 812 24.13 1.83 3.73
N SER A 813 23.34 2.88 3.53
CA SER A 813 23.15 3.52 2.22
C SER A 813 24.28 4.53 1.95
N VAL A 814 25.44 4.03 1.50
CA VAL A 814 26.74 4.76 1.43
C VAL A 814 26.70 6.22 0.98
N SER A 815 25.80 6.60 0.05
CA SER A 815 25.64 7.99 -0.43
C SER A 815 25.08 8.95 0.65
N LEU A 816 24.30 8.45 1.61
CA LEU A 816 23.73 9.23 2.72
C LEU A 816 24.71 9.40 3.90
N PHE A 817 25.77 8.59 3.99
CA PHE A 817 26.73 8.64 5.10
C PHE A 817 27.52 9.97 5.11
N PHE A 818 27.84 10.53 3.94
CA PHE A 818 28.46 11.85 3.83
C PHE A 818 27.46 12.98 4.17
N GLN A 819 26.18 12.84 3.83
CA GLN A 819 25.14 13.80 4.25
C GLN A 819 24.88 13.75 5.76
N PHE A 820 24.97 12.56 6.37
CA PHE A 820 24.80 12.34 7.81
C PHE A 820 25.77 13.23 8.63
N PHE A 821 27.05 13.29 8.24
CA PHE A 821 28.05 14.14 8.90
C PHE A 821 27.77 15.65 8.71
N SER A 822 27.39 16.09 7.50
CA SER A 822 27.02 17.50 7.28
C SER A 822 25.74 17.94 8.00
N ILE A 823 24.81 17.01 8.22
CA ILE A 823 23.59 17.27 8.99
C ILE A 823 23.91 17.31 10.49
N PHE A 824 24.82 16.46 10.99
CA PHE A 824 25.19 16.47 12.41
C PHE A 824 25.88 17.78 12.83
N SER A 825 26.74 18.36 11.98
CA SER A 825 27.32 19.69 12.24
C SER A 825 26.27 20.80 12.20
N ALA A 826 25.27 20.74 11.30
CA ALA A 826 24.14 21.67 11.29
C ALA A 826 23.20 21.50 12.51
N PHE A 827 23.01 20.27 13.01
CA PHE A 827 22.20 20.00 14.21
C PHE A 827 22.83 20.58 15.48
N SER A 828 24.16 20.59 15.60
CA SER A 828 24.85 21.30 16.68
C SER A 828 24.55 22.80 16.69
N PHE A 829 24.30 23.39 15.51
CA PHE A 829 23.89 24.79 15.37
C PHE A 829 22.40 24.98 15.71
N PHE A 830 21.53 24.04 15.29
CA PHE A 830 20.09 24.10 15.55
C PHE A 830 19.74 23.89 17.03
N PHE A 831 20.47 23.03 17.75
CA PHE A 831 20.32 22.89 19.20
C PHE A 831 20.71 24.17 19.95
N SER A 832 21.80 24.81 19.52
CA SER A 832 22.20 26.14 20.02
C SER A 832 21.13 27.20 19.73
N PHE A 833 20.49 27.17 18.56
CA PHE A 833 19.40 28.09 18.21
C PHE A 833 18.13 27.86 19.05
N PHE A 834 17.78 26.61 19.35
CA PHE A 834 16.64 26.30 20.22
C PHE A 834 16.91 26.68 21.68
N PHE A 835 18.16 26.50 22.16
CA PHE A 835 18.60 27.02 23.46
C PHE A 835 18.56 28.55 23.50
N PHE A 836 18.97 29.23 22.43
CA PHE A 836 18.92 30.70 22.31
C PHE A 836 17.47 31.21 22.36
N PHE A 837 16.53 30.58 21.65
CA PHE A 837 15.11 30.94 21.72
C PHE A 837 14.48 30.64 23.09
N TYR A 838 14.87 29.53 23.72
CA TYR A 838 14.47 29.20 25.10
C TYR A 838 14.99 30.25 26.11
N PHE A 839 16.23 30.70 25.94
CA PHE A 839 16.82 31.80 26.72
C PHE A 839 16.10 33.14 26.50
N LEU A 840 15.69 33.41 25.25
CA LEU A 840 14.89 34.59 24.91
C LEU A 840 13.50 34.54 25.56
N CYS A 841 12.83 33.39 25.56
CA CYS A 841 11.56 33.18 26.25
C CYS A 841 11.69 33.29 27.79
N LEU A 842 12.82 32.88 28.37
CA LEU A 842 13.13 33.08 29.79
C LEU A 842 13.32 34.58 30.11
N LEU A 843 14.04 35.32 29.27
CA LEU A 843 14.18 36.78 29.38
C LEU A 843 12.83 37.53 29.30
N PHE A 844 11.89 37.05 28.50
CA PHE A 844 10.53 37.65 28.42
C PHE A 844 9.59 37.24 29.57
N SER A 845 9.90 36.21 30.35
CA SER A 845 9.04 35.73 31.44
C SER A 845 9.40 36.28 32.83
N SER A 846 10.53 36.98 32.97
CA SER A 846 10.95 37.63 34.21
C SER A 846 10.47 39.10 34.39
N VAL A 847 9.68 39.65 33.46
CA VAL A 847 9.20 41.05 33.52
C VAL A 847 7.74 41.11 33.97
N THR A 848 7.50 41.07 35.29
CA THR A 848 6.17 41.27 35.90
C THR A 848 6.09 42.57 36.70
N SER A 849 6.27 43.72 36.04
CA SER A 849 5.85 45.03 36.55
C SER A 849 5.77 46.05 35.39
N PRO A 850 4.83 47.01 35.42
CA PRO A 850 4.71 48.02 34.38
C PRO A 850 5.79 49.10 34.60
N ILE A 851 6.90 48.99 33.88
CA ILE A 851 7.97 50.00 33.88
C ILE A 851 7.97 50.71 32.53
N SER A 852 7.92 52.04 32.59
CA SER A 852 7.89 52.93 31.43
C SER A 852 9.12 52.76 30.53
N PHE A 853 8.93 52.88 29.21
CA PHE A 853 9.99 53.38 28.32
C PHE A 853 10.54 54.69 28.96
N PRO A 854 11.87 54.93 29.09
CA PRO A 854 12.91 54.52 28.12
C PRO A 854 14.33 54.23 28.71
N VAL A 855 14.80 52.97 28.75
CA VAL A 855 16.22 52.67 29.08
C VAL A 855 16.78 51.50 28.25
N PHE A 856 16.93 51.68 26.93
CA PHE A 856 17.48 50.64 26.04
C PHE A 856 18.52 51.17 25.05
N ALA A 857 19.43 52.04 25.53
CA ALA A 857 20.41 52.76 24.70
C ALA A 857 21.87 52.69 25.21
N GLN A 858 22.21 51.81 26.17
CA GLN A 858 23.54 51.81 26.81
C GLN A 858 24.22 50.44 27.01
N LEU A 859 23.72 49.34 26.42
CA LEU A 859 24.37 48.02 26.52
C LEU A 859 24.48 47.31 25.15
N MET A 860 25.45 47.74 24.36
CA MET A 860 26.01 47.03 23.19
C MET A 860 27.54 47.15 23.23
N PRO A 861 28.33 46.06 23.28
CA PRO A 861 29.79 46.15 23.19
C PRO A 861 30.27 46.47 21.77
N ASN A 862 31.13 47.48 21.64
CA ASN A 862 31.79 47.82 20.37
C ASN A 862 32.93 46.83 20.05
N SER A 863 32.86 46.17 18.89
CA SER A 863 34.04 45.67 18.18
C SER A 863 33.69 45.21 16.75
N ILE A 864 34.54 45.52 15.76
CA ILE A 864 34.45 45.16 14.33
C ILE A 864 33.35 46.00 13.61
N LEU A 865 33.63 47.02 12.78
CA LEU A 865 34.65 47.16 11.72
C LEU A 865 35.03 48.65 11.42
N MET A 866 36.03 48.86 10.55
CA MET A 866 36.54 50.17 10.08
C MET A 866 35.58 50.93 9.12
N PRO A 867 35.80 52.25 8.89
CA PRO A 867 34.77 53.16 8.34
C PRO A 867 34.85 53.41 6.82
N ILE A 868 33.71 53.77 6.22
CA ILE A 868 33.58 54.45 4.91
C ILE A 868 32.47 55.53 5.05
N PRO A 869 32.64 56.75 4.49
CA PRO A 869 31.90 57.94 4.93
C PRO A 869 30.59 58.24 4.17
N ASP A 870 29.93 59.30 4.65
CA ASP A 870 28.66 59.89 4.23
C ASP A 870 28.43 60.05 2.72
N LEU A 871 27.16 59.91 2.31
CA LEU A 871 26.52 60.93 1.48
C LEU A 871 25.00 60.98 1.73
N ALA A 872 24.45 62.18 1.87
CA ALA A 872 23.01 62.42 2.01
C ALA A 872 22.33 62.54 0.63
N GLY A 873 21.02 62.24 0.55
CA GLY A 873 20.21 62.46 -0.65
C GLY A 873 18.79 61.91 -0.52
N ASP A 874 17.80 62.80 -0.54
CA ASP A 874 16.40 62.51 -0.22
C ASP A 874 15.53 62.21 -1.46
N VAL A 875 14.48 61.40 -1.26
CA VAL A 875 13.20 61.33 -2.03
C VAL A 875 13.24 61.04 -3.55
N SER A 876 12.83 59.82 -3.94
CA SER A 876 11.61 59.53 -4.74
C SER A 876 11.52 58.06 -5.20
N CYS A 877 10.35 57.64 -5.72
CA CYS A 877 10.03 56.29 -6.23
C CYS A 877 9.84 55.16 -5.19
N ILE A 878 8.70 55.18 -4.50
CA ILE A 878 8.06 53.95 -3.98
C ILE A 878 7.26 53.30 -5.10
N LEU A 879 7.84 52.29 -5.76
CA LEU A 879 7.22 51.11 -6.40
C LEU A 879 8.34 50.38 -7.17
N ASP A 880 8.34 49.04 -7.11
CA ASP A 880 9.32 48.11 -7.69
C ASP A 880 10.69 47.92 -6.99
N GLU A 881 10.69 47.35 -5.77
CA GLU A 881 11.76 46.42 -5.35
C GLU A 881 11.35 45.42 -4.24
N TYR A 882 10.43 44.51 -4.55
CA TYR A 882 10.11 43.33 -3.70
C TYR A 882 10.18 42.00 -4.48
N SER A 883 11.11 41.92 -5.44
CA SER A 883 11.18 40.81 -6.41
C SER A 883 12.55 40.11 -6.50
N LEU A 884 13.57 40.53 -5.74
CA LEU A 884 14.96 40.04 -5.90
C LEU A 884 15.52 39.19 -4.75
N LEU A 885 14.83 39.09 -3.60
CA LEU A 885 15.24 38.15 -2.53
C LEU A 885 14.72 36.72 -2.73
N PHE A 886 13.90 36.47 -3.75
CA PHE A 886 13.34 35.15 -4.07
C PHE A 886 14.11 34.39 -5.17
N MET A 887 15.20 34.95 -5.70
CA MET A 887 15.90 34.41 -6.88
C MET A 887 17.31 33.83 -6.61
N TYR A 888 17.81 33.88 -5.37
CA TYR A 888 19.17 33.42 -5.02
C TYR A 888 19.25 32.06 -4.27
N LEU A 889 18.12 31.35 -4.10
CA LEU A 889 18.09 29.99 -3.53
C LEU A 889 17.63 28.91 -4.52
N THR A 890 17.48 29.26 -5.80
CA THR A 890 17.11 28.33 -6.88
C THR A 890 17.92 28.61 -8.15
N ILE A 891 19.20 28.20 -8.16
CA ILE A 891 19.95 27.71 -9.33
C ILE A 891 21.21 27.00 -8.79
N SER A 892 21.30 25.69 -9.01
CA SER A 892 22.57 24.93 -8.98
C SER A 892 22.37 23.54 -9.59
N SER A 893 22.20 23.52 -10.92
CA SER A 893 22.46 22.32 -11.72
C SER A 893 23.95 22.01 -11.72
N PRO A 894 24.39 20.75 -11.58
CA PRO A 894 25.72 20.33 -11.99
C PRO A 894 25.67 19.61 -13.34
N CYS A 895 25.66 20.39 -14.42
CA CYS A 895 26.15 19.92 -15.72
C CYS A 895 27.60 20.39 -15.87
N PHE A 896 28.57 19.56 -15.51
CA PHE A 896 29.97 19.74 -15.94
C PHE A 896 30.64 18.40 -16.18
N ASN A 897 31.12 18.20 -17.41
CA ASN A 897 32.12 17.18 -17.72
C ASN A 897 33.49 17.66 -17.22
N PRO A 898 34.33 16.81 -16.61
CA PRO A 898 35.72 17.16 -16.35
C PRO A 898 36.57 17.04 -17.64
N PRO A 899 37.50 17.98 -17.91
CA PRO A 899 38.53 17.79 -18.93
C PRO A 899 39.62 16.81 -18.44
N PHE A 900 40.24 16.10 -19.37
CA PHE A 900 41.33 15.15 -19.11
C PHE A 900 42.69 15.84 -18.85
N SER A 901 43.48 15.30 -17.91
CA SER A 901 44.92 15.04 -18.07
C SER A 901 45.42 14.14 -16.92
N ARG A 902 45.76 12.88 -17.21
CA ARG A 902 47.12 12.32 -17.42
C ARG A 902 48.04 12.35 -16.19
N GLY A 903 48.22 11.17 -15.59
CA GLY A 903 49.30 10.81 -14.67
C GLY A 903 49.57 9.30 -14.80
N HIS A 904 50.84 8.88 -14.84
CA HIS A 904 51.24 7.57 -15.36
C HIS A 904 51.14 6.40 -14.37
N SER A 905 51.13 5.19 -14.94
CA SER A 905 51.28 3.91 -14.28
C SER A 905 52.53 3.78 -13.40
N VAL A 906 52.42 3.07 -12.28
CA VAL A 906 53.53 2.30 -11.71
C VAL A 906 53.04 0.87 -11.46
N ARG A 907 53.73 -0.11 -12.06
CA ARG A 907 53.56 -1.54 -11.76
C ARG A 907 54.37 -1.89 -10.50
N LEU A 908 53.86 -2.77 -9.65
CA LEU A 908 54.69 -3.52 -8.70
C LEU A 908 54.31 -5.01 -8.64
N HIS A 909 55.14 -5.80 -9.30
CA HIS A 909 55.40 -7.25 -9.23
C HIS A 909 56.68 -7.46 -10.09
N PRO A 910 57.51 -8.53 -9.93
CA PRO A 910 57.10 -9.91 -9.60
C PRO A 910 58.12 -10.74 -8.72
N TRP A 911 57.84 -12.05 -8.59
CA TRP A 911 58.69 -13.19 -8.10
C TRP A 911 58.91 -13.32 -6.57
N LEU A 912 58.97 -14.51 -5.95
CA LEU A 912 59.04 -15.93 -6.41
C LEU A 912 57.73 -16.70 -6.10
N SER A 913 57.22 -17.64 -6.93
CA SER A 913 57.59 -19.08 -7.11
C SER A 913 57.48 -19.91 -5.82
N ILE A 914 56.75 -21.03 -5.75
CA ILE A 914 56.87 -22.27 -6.56
C ILE A 914 55.49 -22.99 -6.73
N TYR A 915 55.30 -23.64 -7.89
CA TYR A 915 54.28 -24.69 -8.19
C TYR A 915 55.03 -25.99 -8.60
N PRO A 916 54.39 -27.18 -8.56
CA PRO A 916 53.79 -27.79 -9.76
C PRO A 916 52.29 -28.10 -9.57
N LEU A 917 51.38 -27.95 -10.56
CA LEU A 917 51.14 -28.78 -11.78
C LEU A 917 50.60 -30.19 -11.43
N GLU A 918 49.59 -30.78 -12.07
CA GLU A 918 49.11 -30.66 -13.48
C GLU A 918 47.57 -30.57 -13.64
N ALA A 919 47.07 -30.56 -14.88
CA ALA A 919 45.66 -30.37 -15.26
C ALA A 919 45.09 -31.51 -16.18
N PRO A 920 44.27 -31.28 -17.24
CA PRO A 920 42.84 -31.63 -17.22
C PRO A 920 42.35 -32.53 -18.38
N GLN A 921 41.08 -32.96 -18.35
CA GLN A 921 40.17 -33.35 -19.48
C GLN A 921 38.89 -34.00 -18.88
N SER A 922 37.78 -34.28 -19.56
CA SER A 922 36.90 -33.59 -20.53
C SER A 922 35.84 -34.63 -20.94
N GLU A 923 34.56 -34.25 -20.95
CA GLU A 923 33.48 -34.78 -21.81
C GLU A 923 32.97 -36.26 -21.78
N VAL A 924 31.63 -36.35 -21.96
CA VAL A 924 30.83 -37.43 -22.59
C VAL A 924 30.80 -38.83 -21.93
N TRP A 925 29.60 -39.27 -21.54
CA TRP A 925 28.86 -40.39 -22.18
C TRP A 925 27.42 -40.50 -21.65
N SER A 926 26.50 -40.86 -22.54
CA SER A 926 25.06 -40.99 -22.26
C SER A 926 24.55 -42.42 -22.53
N SER A 927 23.47 -42.79 -21.83
CA SER A 927 22.46 -43.78 -22.23
C SER A 927 22.85 -45.26 -22.48
N ILE A 928 22.19 -46.17 -21.75
CA ILE A 928 21.59 -47.48 -22.12
C ILE A 928 20.84 -47.91 -20.84
N SER A 929 19.50 -47.98 -20.73
CA SER A 929 18.41 -48.68 -21.45
C SER A 929 18.30 -50.19 -21.14
N SER A 930 17.03 -50.61 -20.91
CA SER A 930 16.50 -51.98 -20.64
C SER A 930 17.08 -52.79 -19.45
N GLY A 931 16.33 -53.66 -18.77
CA GLY A 931 14.88 -53.92 -18.82
C GLY A 931 14.54 -55.41 -18.78
N PHE A 932 14.08 -55.94 -17.63
CA PHE A 932 13.52 -57.29 -17.51
C PHE A 932 12.39 -57.37 -16.45
N HIS A 933 11.20 -57.72 -16.92
CA HIS A 933 10.12 -58.42 -16.18
C HIS A 933 10.57 -59.89 -15.94
N GLU A 934 9.96 -60.81 -15.17
CA GLU A 934 8.77 -60.88 -14.30
C GLU A 934 8.89 -62.16 -13.44
N ASN A 935 8.20 -62.25 -12.30
CA ASN A 935 7.25 -63.33 -11.96
C ASN A 935 6.86 -63.36 -10.46
N MET A 936 5.56 -63.60 -10.22
CA MET A 936 4.88 -63.79 -8.92
C MET A 936 4.66 -65.32 -8.68
N PRO A 937 4.23 -65.86 -7.50
CA PRO A 937 2.83 -65.64 -7.02
C PRO A 937 2.44 -65.90 -5.52
N ASN A 938 1.21 -65.46 -5.15
CA ASN A 938 0.26 -66.03 -4.14
C ASN A 938 0.58 -65.99 -2.62
N CYS A 939 -0.37 -65.80 -1.66
CA CYS A 939 -1.85 -65.65 -1.68
C CYS A 939 -2.44 -65.12 -0.33
N ILE A 940 -3.57 -64.36 -0.34
CA ILE A 940 -4.79 -64.40 0.56
C ILE A 940 -4.62 -64.22 2.12
N LEU A 941 -5.46 -63.53 2.94
CA LEU A 941 -6.55 -62.51 2.90
C LEU A 941 -6.74 -61.87 4.34
N PRO A 942 -7.56 -60.80 4.57
CA PRO A 942 -7.71 -60.08 5.86
C PRO A 942 -9.03 -60.42 6.64
N PRO A 943 -9.31 -59.94 7.90
CA PRO A 943 -9.99 -58.61 8.09
C PRO A 943 -9.96 -57.87 9.48
N TYR A 944 -10.27 -56.56 9.47
CA TYR A 944 -11.11 -55.74 10.40
C TYR A 944 -10.77 -55.32 11.88
N TYR A 945 -11.13 -54.04 12.20
CA TYR A 945 -11.39 -53.32 13.51
C TYR A 945 -10.23 -53.13 14.55
N LEU A 946 -10.18 -52.17 15.50
CA LEU A 946 -10.65 -50.77 15.68
C LEU A 946 -10.30 -50.21 17.10
N SER A 947 -9.36 -49.26 17.23
CA SER A 947 -9.41 -48.04 18.10
C SER A 947 -9.39 -48.02 19.66
N LYS A 948 -8.98 -46.84 20.20
CA LYS A 948 -9.15 -46.26 21.58
C LYS A 948 -8.21 -46.79 22.70
N ARG A 949 -7.82 -46.03 23.75
CA ARG A 949 -7.88 -44.57 24.11
C ARG A 949 -6.98 -44.28 25.35
N LEU A 950 -6.55 -43.01 25.51
CA LEU A 950 -6.38 -42.20 26.76
C LEU A 950 -5.82 -42.89 28.05
N SER A 951 -4.68 -42.52 28.68
CA SER A 951 -4.24 -41.24 29.32
C SER A 951 -4.17 -41.34 30.87
N TYR A 952 -3.37 -40.46 31.50
CA TYR A 952 -3.21 -40.08 32.95
C TYR A 952 -1.92 -40.60 33.66
N ILE A 953 -0.89 -39.76 33.96
CA ILE A 953 -0.66 -38.74 35.06
C ILE A 953 0.18 -39.38 36.22
N SER A 954 1.12 -38.77 36.99
CA SER A 954 1.42 -37.38 37.48
C SER A 954 2.97 -37.13 37.67
N ILE A 955 3.59 -35.94 37.49
CA ILE A 955 3.85 -34.78 38.43
C ILE A 955 4.68 -35.16 39.72
N TYR A 956 5.86 -34.58 40.04
CA TYR A 956 6.06 -33.32 40.83
C TYR A 956 7.51 -32.76 40.90
N ILE A 957 7.66 -31.41 40.76
CA ILE A 957 8.66 -30.42 41.32
C ILE A 957 10.18 -30.71 41.19
N SER A 958 11.04 -29.76 40.78
CA SER A 958 11.03 -28.28 40.97
C SER A 958 11.26 -27.48 39.68
#